data_AF-A0A2W7NAE2-F1
#
_entry.id   AF-A0A2W7NAE2-F1
#
_cell.length_a   1.000
_cell.length_b   1.000
_cell.length_c   1.000
_cell.angle_alpha   90.00
_cell.angle_beta   90.00
_cell.angle_gamma   90.00
#
_symmetry.space_group_name_H-M   'P 1'
#
loop_
_entity.id
_entity.type
_entity.pdbx_description
1 polymer ?
#
loop_
_entity_poly.entity_id
_entity_poly.type
_entity_poly.pdbx_seq_one_letter_code
_entity_poly.pdbx_strand_id
1 'polypeptide(L)'
;MSMIKKYILPSMMALAVLATSCDYNEENFEGFNNLAQPSDIKTIDYTLADADYAVVAAASTNKALAEAAGVTTELSNLKTTKLFSATLPASTYLPVILKNTYRTADDGSTVKVTYNYNQGRAADVANYEKTVRTLTADDYKNVNATVGLAKSFFPAEAPGTHLPVILKNVYPNAAKNDICLVYYNNTINAPESGYATMWEETFDNEENITFNTFSLEGDKAWGASYYNPDNFMKMSGYQQVNNDWLISPAIDLSAMTSPALKVRQTAKYVNGQWDQITINISTDFDGNNPASATWTTLTPTTKPTGRDYVFVETENLDLSAWQGQKIYIGFHYQSNLANAATWEIDHVKVLSLGVTATGVSEQGAYYQYSGSKWAPMTNAYALSVDDYLAMGITNKNFSSSMAPANYLPQFLSSKYPYAQEGNKMMIGYKYYSSSTKTVTYLADAYTFTSGKWSKNNETITVTDQFVRANGVWVYNPSVVLSLVPVKNDPISTAYYQAATDWVWENIDQAQLGISAKGQGYVSSYGNNELYAGTSAYYNNIDMRPSAARTQYAAGYEGKSDAEVTTMMTERLRTVMAHALTKMNPDAEPIEGVEVTYTLKVAIYTGNSVTAPTHTMVYKVIGKGQFEWVSGPTAIQ
;
A
#
# COMPACT_ATOMS: atom_id res chain seq x y z
N MET A 1 -11.25 43.90 66.06
CA MET A 1 -10.40 44.30 67.21
C MET A 1 -9.04 43.65 67.00
N SER A 2 -8.11 44.31 66.33
CA SER A 2 -7.32 45.47 66.80
C SER A 2 -6.20 45.06 67.75
N MET A 3 -4.99 44.99 67.15
CA MET A 3 -3.72 45.55 67.62
C MET A 3 -3.32 45.45 69.09
N ILE A 4 -2.13 44.87 69.29
CA ILE A 4 -1.16 45.22 70.35
C ILE A 4 0.21 45.35 69.64
N LYS A 5 0.71 46.57 69.37
CA LYS A 5 1.62 47.45 70.17
C LYS A 5 3.02 46.82 70.40
N LYS A 6 4.17 47.49 70.41
CA LYS A 6 4.71 48.88 70.24
C LYS A 6 6.25 48.70 70.29
N TYR A 7 7.08 49.24 69.39
CA TYR A 7 7.74 50.56 69.41
C TYR A 7 8.45 50.98 70.71
N ILE A 8 9.80 51.09 70.62
CA ILE A 8 10.66 52.06 71.34
C ILE A 8 11.75 52.59 70.36
N LEU A 9 11.88 53.93 70.33
CA LEU A 9 12.79 54.87 69.62
C LEU A 9 14.25 54.85 70.18
N PRO A 10 15.28 55.55 69.61
CA PRO A 10 15.24 56.84 68.87
C PRO A 10 16.22 57.04 67.67
N SER A 11 15.87 57.95 66.74
CA SER A 11 16.77 58.97 66.14
C SER A 11 16.07 59.77 65.02
N MET A 12 14.96 60.44 65.34
CA MET A 12 14.37 61.45 64.45
C MET A 12 14.97 62.83 64.76
N MET A 13 16.14 63.13 64.22
CA MET A 13 16.65 64.51 64.13
C MET A 13 17.75 64.65 63.06
N ALA A 14 17.41 64.37 61.80
CA ALA A 14 18.22 64.75 60.63
C ALA A 14 17.36 64.96 59.35
N LEU A 15 16.04 65.10 59.48
CA LEU A 15 15.08 65.04 58.37
C LEU A 15 14.40 66.40 58.07
N ALA A 16 15.10 67.52 58.28
CA ALA A 16 14.50 68.85 58.06
C ALA A 16 15.41 69.87 57.35
N VAL A 17 16.62 69.51 56.92
CA VAL A 17 17.51 70.41 56.16
C VAL A 17 18.25 69.63 55.07
N LEU A 18 17.51 69.23 54.03
CA LEU A 18 18.02 69.02 52.65
C LEU A 18 16.85 69.04 51.62
N ALA A 19 15.69 69.61 52.01
CA ALA A 19 14.56 69.84 51.12
C ALA A 19 14.74 71.12 50.26
N THR A 20 15.96 71.37 49.78
CA THR A 20 16.26 72.33 48.70
C THR A 20 17.47 71.83 47.93
N SER A 21 17.29 71.59 46.63
CA SER A 21 18.18 70.90 45.65
C SER A 21 18.08 69.37 45.73
N CYS A 22 17.41 68.65 44.84
CA CYS A 22 17.18 68.88 43.42
C CYS A 22 15.69 69.06 43.11
N ASP A 23 15.32 70.29 42.80
CA ASP A 23 14.23 70.56 41.87
C ASP A 23 14.73 70.08 40.50
N TYR A 24 14.44 68.82 40.14
CA TYR A 24 14.81 68.27 38.84
C TYR A 24 13.80 68.79 37.83
N ASN A 25 14.13 69.97 37.34
CA ASN A 25 13.56 70.76 36.28
C ASN A 25 12.86 69.97 35.15
N GLU A 26 11.55 69.72 35.31
CA GLU A 26 10.66 69.28 34.22
C GLU A 26 10.32 70.42 33.24
N GLU A 27 10.54 71.69 33.63
CA GLU A 27 10.16 72.87 32.84
C GLU A 27 11.18 73.29 31.77
N ASN A 28 12.40 72.71 31.76
CA ASN A 28 13.44 73.01 30.76
C ASN A 28 13.59 71.97 29.64
N PHE A 29 12.72 70.96 29.57
CA PHE A 29 12.76 69.93 28.51
C PHE A 29 11.37 69.67 27.90
N GLU A 30 10.74 70.72 27.36
CA GLU A 30 9.62 70.55 26.42
C GLU A 30 10.11 69.76 25.19
N GLY A 31 9.85 68.45 25.18
CA GLY A 31 10.30 67.51 24.17
C GLY A 31 10.74 66.14 24.70
N PHE A 32 11.08 66.01 25.99
CA PHE A 32 11.55 64.73 26.54
C PHE A 32 10.43 63.69 26.76
N ASN A 33 9.20 64.14 26.96
CA ASN A 33 8.01 63.26 27.02
C ASN A 33 7.58 62.72 25.63
N ASN A 34 8.19 63.21 24.54
CA ASN A 34 7.90 62.82 23.16
C ASN A 34 9.06 62.10 22.46
N LEU A 35 10.11 61.72 23.17
CA LEU A 35 11.04 60.74 22.64
C LEU A 35 10.35 59.38 22.73
N ALA A 36 9.91 58.85 21.58
CA ALA A 36 9.54 57.44 21.47
C ALA A 36 10.61 56.63 22.19
N GLN A 37 10.21 55.79 23.17
CA GLN A 37 11.17 54.88 23.79
C GLN A 37 11.86 54.11 22.65
N PRO A 38 13.20 54.06 22.62
CA PRO A 38 13.89 53.30 21.59
C PRO A 38 13.43 51.85 21.70
N SER A 39 12.77 51.36 20.65
CA SER A 39 12.29 49.99 20.57
C SER A 39 13.34 49.13 19.86
N ASP A 40 13.65 47.97 20.42
CA ASP A 40 14.55 46.97 19.86
C ASP A 40 13.75 45.91 19.10
N ILE A 41 13.06 46.34 18.03
CA ILE A 41 12.31 45.45 17.13
C ILE A 41 13.28 44.74 16.18
N LYS A 42 13.33 43.41 16.26
CA LYS A 42 14.25 42.58 15.47
C LYS A 42 13.51 41.77 14.39
N THR A 43 14.17 41.55 13.26
CA THR A 43 13.79 40.54 12.25
C THR A 43 14.98 39.63 12.05
N ILE A 44 14.87 38.35 12.41
CA ILE A 44 16.00 37.43 12.50
C ILE A 44 15.70 36.12 11.77
N ASP A 45 16.67 35.61 11.03
CA ASP A 45 16.70 34.21 10.59
C ASP A 45 17.63 33.43 11.52
N TYR A 46 17.13 32.35 12.12
CA TYR A 46 17.86 31.55 13.09
C TYR A 46 17.78 30.06 12.75
N THR A 47 18.91 29.43 12.46
CA THR A 47 18.98 27.98 12.26
C THR A 47 19.46 27.33 13.56
N LEU A 48 18.70 26.36 14.07
CA LEU A 48 19.11 25.64 15.28
C LEU A 48 20.43 24.89 15.04
N ALA A 49 21.39 25.13 15.93
CA ALA A 49 22.59 24.33 16.05
C ALA A 49 22.33 23.06 16.86
N ASP A 50 23.24 22.09 16.76
CA ASP A 50 23.17 20.84 17.52
C ASP A 50 23.00 21.04 19.04
N ALA A 51 23.68 22.04 19.60
CA ALA A 51 23.61 22.36 21.03
C ALA A 51 22.23 22.90 21.44
N ASP A 52 21.50 23.55 20.51
CA ASP A 52 20.23 24.19 20.79
C ASP A 52 19.13 23.19 21.10
N TYR A 53 19.15 22.02 20.45
CA TYR A 53 18.24 20.91 20.76
C TYR A 53 18.38 20.43 22.21
N ALA A 54 19.61 20.40 22.74
CA ALA A 54 19.85 20.05 24.13
C ALA A 54 19.33 21.14 25.10
N VAL A 55 19.47 22.42 24.73
CA VAL A 55 18.90 23.55 25.50
C VAL A 55 17.37 23.46 25.56
N VAL A 56 16.72 23.21 24.43
CA VAL A 56 15.26 23.03 24.33
C VAL A 56 14.78 21.85 25.17
N ALA A 57 15.48 20.71 25.11
CA ALA A 57 15.15 19.51 25.89
C ALA A 57 15.34 19.69 27.40
N ALA A 58 16.33 20.50 27.81
CA ALA A 58 16.67 20.68 29.22
C ALA A 58 15.78 21.68 29.96
N ALA A 59 15.10 22.59 29.23
CA ALA A 59 14.31 23.67 29.80
C ALA A 59 13.16 23.18 30.70
N SER A 60 13.05 23.76 31.89
CA SER A 60 12.01 23.39 32.88
C SER A 60 10.59 23.64 32.38
N THR A 61 10.37 24.74 31.64
CA THR A 61 9.07 25.04 31.01
C THR A 61 8.67 23.96 30.00
N ASN A 62 9.61 23.52 29.17
CA ASN A 62 9.36 22.48 28.17
C ASN A 62 9.12 21.12 28.83
N LYS A 63 9.82 20.80 29.91
CA LYS A 63 9.56 19.57 30.69
C LYS A 63 8.14 19.53 31.24
N ALA A 64 7.66 20.64 31.80
CA ALA A 64 6.27 20.73 32.28
C ALA A 64 5.25 20.59 31.14
N LEU A 65 5.49 21.22 29.99
CA LEU A 65 4.65 21.08 28.80
C LEU A 65 4.62 19.63 28.27
N ALA A 66 5.79 18.96 28.23
CA ALA A 66 5.90 17.58 27.79
C ALA A 66 5.26 16.58 28.76
N GLU A 67 5.31 16.84 30.07
CA GLU A 67 4.60 16.03 31.06
C GLU A 67 3.08 16.13 30.89
N ALA A 68 2.56 17.35 30.74
CA ALA A 68 1.13 17.58 30.49
C ALA A 68 0.66 16.93 29.17
N ALA A 69 1.51 16.91 28.14
CA ALA A 69 1.21 16.31 26.84
C ALA A 69 1.55 14.80 26.75
N GLY A 70 2.15 14.19 27.79
CA GLY A 70 2.53 12.78 27.79
C GLY A 70 3.72 12.41 26.88
N VAL A 71 4.57 13.38 26.52
CA VAL A 71 5.68 13.24 25.55
C VAL A 71 7.07 13.48 26.18
N THR A 72 7.24 13.11 27.45
CA THR A 72 8.48 13.34 28.23
C THR A 72 9.68 12.58 27.66
N THR A 73 9.46 11.41 27.06
CA THR A 73 10.52 10.60 26.45
C THR A 73 11.00 11.23 25.15
N GLU A 74 10.07 11.68 24.31
CA GLU A 74 10.31 12.37 23.05
C GLU A 74 11.12 13.64 23.28
N LEU A 75 10.71 14.48 24.25
CA LEU A 75 11.46 15.69 24.61
C LEU A 75 12.88 15.34 25.09
N SER A 76 13.03 14.31 25.92
CA SER A 76 14.34 13.89 26.44
C SER A 76 15.27 13.39 25.32
N ASN A 77 14.70 12.75 24.30
CA ASN A 77 15.41 12.24 23.14
C ASN A 77 15.78 13.33 22.13
N LEU A 78 15.14 14.50 22.17
CA LEU A 78 15.38 15.61 21.22
C LEU A 78 16.87 15.99 21.12
N LYS A 79 17.62 15.94 22.22
CA LYS A 79 19.07 16.22 22.23
C LYS A 79 19.90 15.24 21.38
N THR A 80 19.38 14.03 21.18
CA THR A 80 20.04 12.95 20.45
C THR A 80 19.49 12.86 19.04
N THR A 81 18.16 12.89 18.88
CA THR A 81 17.50 12.79 17.58
C THR A 81 17.69 14.06 16.77
N LYS A 82 17.72 15.22 17.42
CA LYS A 82 17.75 16.56 16.80
C LYS A 82 16.59 16.78 15.84
N LEU A 83 15.44 16.16 16.12
CA LEU A 83 14.26 16.14 15.27
C LEU A 83 13.04 16.52 16.08
N PHE A 84 12.36 17.60 15.69
CA PHE A 84 10.98 17.85 16.09
C PHE A 84 10.04 16.92 15.33
N SER A 85 8.81 16.74 15.78
CA SER A 85 7.84 15.83 15.15
C SER A 85 6.42 16.36 15.34
N ALA A 86 5.43 15.68 14.75
CA ALA A 86 4.02 15.99 15.02
C ALA A 86 3.66 15.83 16.52
N THR A 87 4.28 14.88 17.22
CA THR A 87 4.07 14.65 18.66
C THR A 87 4.88 15.59 19.55
N LEU A 88 5.98 16.14 19.04
CA LEU A 88 6.83 17.12 19.72
C LEU A 88 6.95 18.38 18.84
N PRO A 89 5.89 19.20 18.72
CA PRO A 89 5.82 20.31 17.78
C PRO A 89 6.76 21.47 18.16
N ALA A 90 7.54 21.93 17.20
CA ALA A 90 8.50 23.03 17.40
C ALA A 90 7.81 24.34 17.83
N SER A 91 6.59 24.60 17.34
CA SER A 91 5.75 25.73 17.73
C SER A 91 5.51 25.84 19.24
N THR A 92 5.47 24.70 19.94
CA THR A 92 5.29 24.64 21.41
C THR A 92 6.60 24.75 22.17
N TYR A 93 7.68 24.14 21.68
CA TYR A 93 8.91 23.95 22.45
C TYR A 93 10.02 24.95 22.12
N LEU A 94 10.01 25.60 20.96
CA LEU A 94 11.01 26.63 20.58
C LEU A 94 10.87 28.00 21.27
N PRO A 95 9.70 28.47 21.74
CA PRO A 95 9.60 29.75 22.42
C PRO A 95 10.62 29.96 23.56
N VAL A 96 11.01 28.89 24.27
CA VAL A 96 11.96 29.00 25.39
C VAL A 96 13.36 29.40 24.94
N ILE A 97 13.84 28.85 23.81
CA ILE A 97 15.19 29.17 23.34
C ILE A 97 15.23 30.58 22.76
N LEU A 98 14.17 31.00 22.06
CA LEU A 98 14.04 32.38 21.57
C LEU A 98 14.04 33.39 22.72
N LYS A 99 13.35 33.09 23.82
CA LYS A 99 13.38 33.92 25.04
C LYS A 99 14.79 34.03 25.64
N ASN A 100 15.54 32.93 25.66
CA ASN A 100 16.89 32.90 26.22
C ASN A 100 17.92 33.62 25.33
N THR A 101 17.78 33.50 24.01
CA THR A 101 18.69 34.07 23.03
C THR A 101 18.43 35.55 22.80
N TYR A 102 17.16 35.95 22.66
CA TYR A 102 16.76 37.32 22.30
C TYR A 102 16.09 38.06 23.47
N ARG A 103 16.83 38.20 24.57
CA ARG A 103 16.31 38.78 25.83
C ARG A 103 15.90 40.26 25.71
N THR A 104 16.56 41.03 24.85
CA THR A 104 16.33 42.48 24.68
C THR A 104 15.33 42.82 23.58
N ALA A 105 14.89 41.83 22.80
CA ALA A 105 13.94 42.08 21.72
C ALA A 105 12.63 42.63 22.28
N ASP A 106 12.04 43.64 21.64
CA ASP A 106 10.75 44.20 22.03
C ASP A 106 9.59 43.54 21.28
N ASP A 107 8.37 43.75 21.77
CA ASP A 107 7.14 43.21 21.17
C ASP A 107 6.96 43.74 19.74
N GLY A 108 6.65 42.85 18.80
CA GLY A 108 6.69 43.08 17.36
C GLY A 108 7.93 42.49 16.68
N SER A 109 8.94 42.05 17.44
CA SER A 109 10.08 41.32 16.89
C SER A 109 9.67 39.98 16.28
N THR A 110 10.31 39.58 15.18
CA THR A 110 10.07 38.32 14.47
C THR A 110 11.35 37.50 14.34
N VAL A 111 11.21 36.18 14.46
CA VAL A 111 12.30 35.21 14.22
C VAL A 111 11.77 34.10 13.33
N LYS A 112 12.43 33.81 12.21
CA LYS A 112 12.23 32.60 11.41
C LYS A 112 13.21 31.54 11.87
N VAL A 113 12.71 30.48 12.49
CA VAL A 113 13.52 29.39 13.03
C VAL A 113 13.54 28.22 12.06
N THR A 114 14.72 27.86 11.59
CA THR A 114 14.96 26.70 10.74
C THR A 114 15.44 25.51 11.57
N TYR A 115 14.77 24.37 11.46
CA TYR A 115 15.04 23.17 12.27
C TYR A 115 14.76 21.88 11.51
N ASN A 116 15.37 20.77 11.94
CA ASN A 116 15.07 19.45 11.40
C ASN A 116 13.77 18.88 12.00
N TYR A 117 12.92 18.36 11.13
CA TYR A 117 11.62 17.80 11.45
C TYR A 117 11.54 16.36 10.94
N ASN A 118 11.21 15.44 11.84
CA ASN A 118 10.78 14.11 11.49
C ASN A 118 9.32 14.18 11.01
N GLN A 119 9.14 14.16 9.69
CA GLN A 119 7.82 14.06 9.07
C GLN A 119 7.18 12.68 9.24
N GLY A 120 7.89 11.77 9.91
CA GLY A 120 7.53 10.39 10.05
C GLY A 120 7.86 9.60 8.81
N ARG A 121 7.75 8.28 8.96
CA ARG A 121 7.72 7.36 7.84
C ARG A 121 6.51 7.70 6.96
N ALA A 122 6.72 7.85 5.66
CA ALA A 122 5.60 8.09 4.74
C ALA A 122 4.51 7.02 4.97
N ALA A 123 3.26 7.45 5.19
CA ALA A 123 2.14 6.57 5.53
C ALA A 123 1.99 5.39 4.56
N ASP A 124 2.42 5.58 3.31
CA ASP A 124 2.41 4.57 2.27
C ASP A 124 3.32 3.37 2.58
N VAL A 125 4.45 3.54 3.28
CA VAL A 125 5.40 2.44 3.56
C VAL A 125 4.79 1.39 4.48
N ALA A 126 4.04 1.80 5.50
CA ALA A 126 3.41 0.89 6.45
C ALA A 126 2.42 -0.08 5.77
N ASN A 127 1.80 0.34 4.66
CA ASN A 127 0.90 -0.51 3.87
C ASN A 127 1.62 -1.72 3.25
N TYR A 128 2.93 -1.64 3.01
CA TYR A 128 3.74 -2.73 2.44
C TYR A 128 4.22 -3.75 3.48
N GLU A 129 3.94 -3.52 4.76
CA GLU A 129 4.34 -4.40 5.87
C GLU A 129 3.13 -5.12 6.51
N LYS A 130 1.93 -4.60 6.25
CA LYS A 130 0.71 -4.95 6.97
C LYS A 130 0.24 -6.38 6.69
N THR A 131 0.17 -6.75 5.42
CA THR A 131 -0.36 -8.05 5.00
C THR A 131 0.72 -8.85 4.30
N VAL A 132 1.23 -9.85 5.00
CA VAL A 132 2.25 -10.77 4.49
C VAL A 132 1.69 -12.18 4.48
N ARG A 133 1.91 -12.90 3.38
CA ARG A 133 1.54 -14.30 3.23
C ARG A 133 2.71 -15.11 2.68
N THR A 134 3.02 -16.21 3.34
CA THR A 134 3.86 -17.27 2.76
C THR A 134 2.93 -18.39 2.27
N LEU A 135 3.10 -18.82 1.02
CA LEU A 135 2.30 -19.92 0.47
C LEU A 135 2.59 -21.24 1.23
N THR A 136 1.53 -21.98 1.52
CA THR A 136 1.58 -23.29 2.17
C THR A 136 1.62 -24.42 1.15
N ALA A 137 1.86 -25.66 1.61
CA ALA A 137 1.78 -26.85 0.75
C ALA A 137 0.39 -27.00 0.10
N ASP A 138 -0.69 -26.64 0.82
CA ASP A 138 -2.05 -26.69 0.31
C ASP A 138 -2.30 -25.63 -0.78
N ASP A 139 -1.69 -24.44 -0.66
CA ASP A 139 -1.79 -23.42 -1.71
C ASP A 139 -1.26 -23.96 -3.05
N TYR A 140 -0.14 -24.68 -3.05
CA TYR A 140 0.39 -25.33 -4.27
C TYR A 140 -0.48 -26.51 -4.72
N LYS A 141 -0.95 -27.34 -3.78
CA LYS A 141 -1.80 -28.50 -4.09
C LYS A 141 -3.10 -28.10 -4.79
N ASN A 142 -3.66 -26.96 -4.42
CA ASN A 142 -4.90 -26.44 -5.00
C ASN A 142 -4.73 -25.85 -6.41
N VAL A 143 -3.49 -25.72 -6.91
CA VAL A 143 -3.22 -25.31 -8.30
C VAL A 143 -3.42 -26.51 -9.24
N ASN A 144 -2.59 -27.54 -9.08
CA ASN A 144 -2.72 -28.84 -9.73
C ASN A 144 -1.76 -29.86 -9.07
N ALA A 145 -1.85 -31.13 -9.49
CA ALA A 145 -1.04 -32.21 -8.91
C ALA A 145 0.48 -31.98 -9.05
N THR A 146 0.94 -31.51 -10.22
CA THR A 146 2.37 -31.28 -10.47
C THR A 146 2.94 -30.16 -9.61
N VAL A 147 2.25 -29.01 -9.55
CA VAL A 147 2.63 -27.88 -8.69
C VAL A 147 2.56 -28.27 -7.21
N GLY A 148 1.52 -29.01 -6.82
CA GLY A 148 1.36 -29.53 -5.46
C GLY A 148 2.51 -30.41 -5.00
N LEU A 149 2.94 -31.35 -5.84
CA LEU A 149 4.08 -32.23 -5.54
C LEU A 149 5.41 -31.49 -5.62
N ALA A 150 5.60 -30.61 -6.60
CA ALA A 150 6.79 -29.77 -6.71
C ALA A 150 6.91 -28.75 -5.57
N LYS A 151 5.81 -28.43 -4.87
CA LYS A 151 5.69 -27.41 -3.82
C LYS A 151 6.31 -26.07 -4.24
N SER A 152 6.18 -25.76 -5.53
CA SER A 152 6.79 -24.61 -6.18
C SER A 152 6.15 -24.36 -7.54
N PHE A 153 6.18 -23.10 -7.97
CA PHE A 153 5.87 -22.72 -9.35
C PHE A 153 7.07 -22.94 -10.28
N PHE A 154 6.79 -23.03 -11.58
CA PHE A 154 7.78 -23.27 -12.64
C PHE A 154 7.29 -22.62 -13.95
N PRO A 155 8.11 -22.50 -15.01
CA PRO A 155 7.77 -21.65 -16.16
C PRO A 155 6.41 -21.91 -16.82
N ALA A 156 6.00 -23.17 -16.96
CA ALA A 156 4.69 -23.53 -17.53
C ALA A 156 3.52 -23.23 -16.58
N GLU A 157 3.78 -23.13 -15.28
CA GLU A 157 2.82 -22.84 -14.20
C GLU A 157 3.29 -21.60 -13.43
N ALA A 158 3.44 -20.49 -14.15
CA ALA A 158 4.08 -19.29 -13.63
C ALA A 158 3.31 -18.67 -12.45
N PRO A 159 4.00 -18.07 -11.47
CA PRO A 159 3.34 -17.47 -10.30
C PRO A 159 2.33 -16.36 -10.69
N GLY A 160 2.59 -15.61 -11.78
CA GLY A 160 1.71 -14.55 -12.24
C GLY A 160 0.31 -15.01 -12.69
N THR A 161 0.15 -16.28 -13.09
CA THR A 161 -1.17 -16.83 -13.46
C THR A 161 -1.95 -17.33 -12.25
N HIS A 162 -1.26 -17.78 -11.20
CA HIS A 162 -1.86 -18.48 -10.06
C HIS A 162 -2.01 -17.63 -8.82
N LEU A 163 -1.02 -16.78 -8.50
CA LEU A 163 -1.04 -15.94 -7.30
C LEU A 163 -2.26 -15.01 -7.24
N PRO A 164 -2.73 -14.36 -8.33
CA PRO A 164 -3.96 -13.57 -8.29
C PRO A 164 -5.20 -14.36 -7.84
N VAL A 165 -5.31 -15.61 -8.26
CA VAL A 165 -6.44 -16.50 -7.92
C VAL A 165 -6.33 -16.95 -6.46
N ILE A 166 -5.14 -17.38 -6.04
CA ILE A 166 -4.87 -17.78 -4.64
C ILE A 166 -5.20 -16.62 -3.69
N LEU A 167 -4.68 -15.42 -3.97
CA LEU A 167 -4.94 -14.24 -3.14
C LEU A 167 -6.42 -13.86 -3.09
N LYS A 168 -7.16 -14.02 -4.19
CA LYS A 168 -8.60 -13.78 -4.20
C LYS A 168 -9.35 -14.75 -3.29
N ASN A 169 -8.96 -16.02 -3.27
CA ASN A 169 -9.58 -17.03 -2.42
C ASN A 169 -9.25 -16.82 -0.94
N VAL A 170 -8.01 -16.43 -0.64
CA VAL A 170 -7.55 -16.17 0.74
C VAL A 170 -8.12 -14.86 1.29
N TYR A 171 -8.22 -13.83 0.46
CA TYR A 171 -8.70 -12.49 0.82
C TYR A 171 -9.93 -12.10 -0.02
N PRO A 172 -11.08 -12.78 0.18
CA PRO A 172 -12.28 -12.55 -0.64
C PRO A 172 -12.89 -11.16 -0.46
N ASN A 173 -12.59 -10.50 0.66
CA ASN A 173 -13.13 -9.18 1.04
C ASN A 173 -12.08 -8.06 0.95
N ALA A 174 -11.03 -8.24 0.13
CA ALA A 174 -10.01 -7.22 -0.05
C ALA A 174 -10.62 -5.89 -0.56
N ALA A 175 -10.20 -4.77 0.03
CA ALA A 175 -10.57 -3.44 -0.39
C ALA A 175 -9.67 -2.94 -1.52
N LYS A 176 -10.17 -2.04 -2.36
CA LYS A 176 -9.36 -1.42 -3.41
C LYS A 176 -8.12 -0.77 -2.78
N ASN A 177 -6.97 -0.99 -3.41
CA ASN A 177 -5.63 -0.57 -2.98
C ASN A 177 -5.03 -1.37 -1.81
N ASP A 178 -5.69 -2.42 -1.31
CA ASP A 178 -5.04 -3.36 -0.38
C ASP A 178 -3.79 -3.96 -1.02
N ILE A 179 -2.71 -4.05 -0.25
CA ILE A 179 -1.41 -4.56 -0.67
C ILE A 179 -1.13 -5.85 0.10
N CYS A 180 -0.59 -6.85 -0.58
CA CYS A 180 -0.12 -8.09 0.02
C CYS A 180 1.31 -8.38 -0.45
N LEU A 181 2.21 -8.60 0.51
CA LEU A 181 3.51 -9.21 0.27
C LEU A 181 3.36 -10.73 0.27
N VAL A 182 3.69 -11.38 -0.84
CA VAL A 182 3.57 -12.82 -1.01
C VAL A 182 4.95 -13.46 -1.16
N TYR A 183 5.25 -14.43 -0.30
CA TYR A 183 6.39 -15.32 -0.43
C TYR A 183 5.95 -16.68 -0.99
N TYR A 184 6.66 -17.16 -2.00
CA TYR A 184 6.37 -18.41 -2.69
C TYR A 184 7.66 -19.07 -3.19
N ASN A 185 7.63 -20.38 -3.34
CA ASN A 185 8.70 -21.16 -3.92
C ASN A 185 8.55 -21.17 -5.44
N ASN A 186 9.68 -21.01 -6.13
CA ASN A 186 9.75 -21.05 -7.57
C ASN A 186 11.01 -21.79 -8.02
N THR A 187 10.95 -22.46 -9.16
CA THR A 187 12.12 -22.96 -9.88
C THR A 187 12.10 -22.43 -11.32
N ILE A 188 13.29 -22.26 -11.89
CA ILE A 188 13.46 -21.85 -13.29
C ILE A 188 13.38 -23.03 -14.26
N ASN A 189 13.55 -24.26 -13.75
CA ASN A 189 13.52 -25.48 -14.54
C ASN A 189 12.14 -26.13 -14.44
N ALA A 190 11.67 -26.76 -15.51
CA ALA A 190 10.51 -27.63 -15.41
C ALA A 190 10.84 -28.81 -14.48
N PRO A 191 9.93 -29.22 -13.58
CA PRO A 191 10.16 -30.36 -12.72
C PRO A 191 10.12 -31.66 -13.54
N GLU A 192 10.89 -32.65 -13.11
CA GLU A 192 10.82 -34.00 -13.66
C GLU A 192 9.62 -34.72 -13.05
N SER A 193 8.83 -35.40 -13.89
CA SER A 193 7.65 -36.15 -13.44
C SER A 193 7.64 -37.56 -14.01
N GLY A 194 7.13 -38.50 -13.23
CA GLY A 194 7.06 -39.90 -13.62
C GLY A 194 6.15 -40.69 -12.70
N TYR A 195 5.62 -41.81 -13.19
CA TYR A 195 4.81 -42.72 -12.39
C TYR A 195 5.67 -43.80 -11.77
N ALA A 196 5.53 -44.01 -10.46
CA ALA A 196 6.12 -45.13 -9.74
C ALA A 196 5.04 -46.19 -9.47
N THR A 197 5.40 -47.47 -9.59
CA THR A 197 4.55 -48.58 -9.18
C THR A 197 4.46 -48.61 -7.66
N MET A 198 3.23 -48.47 -7.14
CA MET A 198 2.96 -48.47 -5.70
C MET A 198 2.42 -49.82 -5.23
N TRP A 199 1.76 -50.56 -6.13
CA TRP A 199 1.26 -51.90 -5.89
C TRP A 199 1.24 -52.65 -7.23
N GLU A 200 1.56 -53.94 -7.18
CA GLU A 200 1.57 -54.81 -8.36
C GLU A 200 1.21 -56.25 -7.99
N GLU A 201 0.45 -56.90 -8.87
CA GLU A 201 0.22 -58.34 -8.89
C GLU A 201 0.67 -58.88 -10.25
N THR A 202 1.59 -59.85 -10.24
CA THR A 202 2.13 -60.47 -11.46
C THR A 202 1.59 -61.88 -11.70
N PHE A 203 0.88 -62.47 -10.74
CA PHE A 203 0.38 -63.85 -10.78
C PHE A 203 1.46 -64.93 -10.99
N ASP A 204 2.75 -64.59 -10.87
CA ASP A 204 3.87 -65.53 -11.06
C ASP A 204 3.96 -66.63 -10.01
N ASN A 205 3.33 -66.41 -8.86
CA ASN A 205 3.32 -67.35 -7.76
C ASN A 205 1.88 -67.72 -7.41
N GLU A 206 1.42 -68.85 -7.97
CA GLU A 206 0.07 -69.37 -7.77
C GLU A 206 -0.29 -69.54 -6.28
N GLU A 207 0.68 -69.85 -5.42
CA GLU A 207 0.46 -70.01 -3.98
C GLU A 207 0.18 -68.68 -3.24
N ASN A 208 0.47 -67.54 -3.87
CA ASN A 208 0.38 -66.20 -3.29
C ASN A 208 -0.56 -65.26 -4.05
N ILE A 209 -1.38 -65.76 -4.98
CA ILE A 209 -2.37 -64.93 -5.69
C ILE A 209 -3.37 -64.39 -4.67
N THR A 210 -3.43 -63.06 -4.55
CA THR A 210 -4.29 -62.38 -3.57
C THR A 210 -5.68 -62.02 -4.10
N PHE A 211 -5.92 -62.23 -5.40
CA PHE A 211 -7.22 -62.01 -6.02
C PHE A 211 -8.20 -63.13 -5.67
N ASN A 212 -9.45 -62.75 -5.43
CA ASN A 212 -10.55 -63.68 -5.21
C ASN A 212 -11.36 -63.88 -6.49
N THR A 213 -11.85 -65.10 -6.69
CA THR A 213 -12.73 -65.46 -7.82
C THR A 213 -14.15 -65.67 -7.33
N PHE A 214 -15.13 -65.22 -8.13
CA PHE A 214 -16.55 -65.36 -7.82
C PHE A 214 -17.31 -65.78 -9.08
N SER A 215 -18.03 -66.90 -9.01
CA SER A 215 -18.86 -67.41 -10.09
C SER A 215 -20.33 -67.21 -9.73
N LEU A 216 -21.01 -66.30 -10.43
CA LEU A 216 -22.42 -65.97 -10.20
C LEU A 216 -23.36 -66.79 -11.10
N GLU A 217 -22.88 -67.20 -12.27
CA GLU A 217 -23.60 -68.04 -13.22
C GLU A 217 -22.61 -68.86 -14.07
N GLY A 218 -22.98 -70.09 -14.42
CA GLY A 218 -22.19 -70.98 -15.28
C GLY A 218 -21.22 -71.90 -14.55
N ASP A 219 -20.68 -72.89 -15.27
CA ASP A 219 -19.78 -73.93 -14.73
C ASP A 219 -18.28 -73.62 -14.92
N LYS A 220 -17.96 -72.56 -15.68
CA LYS A 220 -16.58 -72.05 -15.83
C LYS A 220 -16.26 -71.04 -14.73
N ALA A 221 -14.99 -70.84 -14.44
CA ALA A 221 -14.51 -69.89 -13.45
C ALA A 221 -13.12 -69.36 -13.85
N TRP A 222 -12.75 -68.21 -13.29
CA TRP A 222 -11.39 -67.70 -13.36
C TRP A 222 -10.40 -68.68 -12.73
N GLY A 223 -9.23 -68.87 -13.34
CA GLY A 223 -8.18 -69.72 -12.79
C GLY A 223 -6.79 -69.28 -13.24
N ALA A 224 -5.79 -69.61 -12.44
CA ALA A 224 -4.39 -69.43 -12.82
C ALA A 224 -4.05 -70.34 -14.01
N SER A 225 -3.23 -69.83 -14.92
CA SER A 225 -2.77 -70.55 -16.10
C SER A 225 -1.36 -70.09 -16.45
N TYR A 226 -0.67 -70.91 -17.24
CA TYR A 226 0.72 -70.69 -17.58
C TYR A 226 0.97 -70.99 -19.05
N TYR A 227 1.70 -70.10 -19.71
CA TYR A 227 2.27 -70.34 -21.03
C TYR A 227 3.66 -69.72 -21.09
N ASN A 228 4.68 -70.59 -21.08
CA ASN A 228 6.09 -70.22 -20.94
C ASN A 228 6.48 -68.95 -21.74
N PRO A 229 6.99 -67.89 -21.09
CA PRO A 229 7.37 -67.80 -19.67
C PRO A 229 6.29 -67.24 -18.72
N ASP A 230 5.10 -66.87 -19.20
CA ASP A 230 4.15 -66.03 -18.47
C ASP A 230 3.15 -66.86 -17.64
N ASN A 231 2.90 -66.43 -16.39
CA ASN A 231 1.74 -66.85 -15.58
C ASN A 231 0.67 -65.77 -15.65
N PHE A 232 -0.60 -66.15 -15.64
CA PHE A 232 -1.70 -65.20 -15.76
C PHE A 232 -3.01 -65.80 -15.24
N MET A 233 -3.98 -64.93 -14.94
CA MET A 233 -5.35 -65.35 -14.68
C MET A 233 -6.13 -65.47 -15.97
N LYS A 234 -6.86 -66.56 -16.15
CA LYS A 234 -7.59 -66.89 -17.37
C LYS A 234 -9.06 -67.15 -17.10
N MET A 235 -9.93 -66.64 -17.98
CA MET A 235 -11.33 -67.00 -18.05
C MET A 235 -11.77 -67.29 -19.49
N SER A 236 -12.60 -68.32 -19.67
CA SER A 236 -13.20 -68.66 -20.96
C SER A 236 -14.51 -69.40 -20.73
N GLY A 237 -15.61 -68.80 -21.17
CA GLY A 237 -16.93 -69.43 -21.13
C GLY A 237 -17.10 -70.57 -22.12
N TYR A 238 -16.25 -70.67 -23.15
CA TYR A 238 -16.26 -71.77 -24.14
C TYR A 238 -17.68 -72.04 -24.70
N GLN A 239 -18.32 -70.98 -25.22
CA GLN A 239 -19.70 -70.99 -25.72
C GLN A 239 -20.73 -71.45 -24.67
N GLN A 240 -20.57 -71.02 -23.41
CA GLN A 240 -21.52 -71.24 -22.33
C GLN A 240 -21.94 -69.90 -21.71
N VAL A 241 -23.08 -69.90 -21.04
CA VAL A 241 -23.48 -68.77 -20.20
C VAL A 241 -22.61 -68.76 -18.96
N ASN A 242 -21.94 -67.63 -18.71
CA ASN A 242 -21.07 -67.44 -17.57
C ASN A 242 -21.16 -65.99 -17.08
N ASN A 243 -21.02 -65.79 -15.78
CA ASN A 243 -20.91 -64.49 -15.14
C ASN A 243 -19.93 -64.60 -13.98
N ASP A 244 -18.69 -64.19 -14.23
CA ASP A 244 -17.55 -64.51 -13.38
C ASP A 244 -16.69 -63.28 -13.12
N TRP A 245 -16.21 -63.16 -11.89
CA TRP A 245 -15.41 -62.04 -11.43
C TRP A 245 -14.07 -62.51 -10.89
N LEU A 246 -13.03 -61.74 -11.20
CA LEU A 246 -11.73 -61.79 -10.55
C LEU A 246 -11.50 -60.43 -9.88
N ILE A 247 -11.41 -60.39 -8.55
CA ILE A 247 -11.41 -59.14 -7.77
C ILE A 247 -10.17 -59.06 -6.89
N SER A 248 -9.48 -57.92 -6.94
CA SER A 248 -8.29 -57.64 -6.14
C SER A 248 -8.59 -57.64 -4.64
N PRO A 249 -7.56 -57.73 -3.77
CA PRO A 249 -7.70 -57.25 -2.40
C PRO A 249 -8.01 -55.74 -2.38
N ALA A 250 -8.35 -55.21 -1.21
CA ALA A 250 -8.51 -53.76 -1.03
C ALA A 250 -7.15 -53.05 -1.26
N ILE A 251 -7.11 -52.09 -2.18
CA ILE A 251 -5.93 -51.28 -2.48
C ILE A 251 -6.15 -49.88 -1.93
N ASP A 252 -5.24 -49.42 -1.07
CA ASP A 252 -5.33 -48.12 -0.41
C ASP A 252 -4.66 -47.02 -1.24
N LEU A 253 -5.45 -46.06 -1.74
CA LEU A 253 -4.97 -44.93 -2.54
C LEU A 253 -4.69 -43.68 -1.69
N SER A 254 -4.76 -43.76 -0.36
CA SER A 254 -4.65 -42.58 0.53
C SER A 254 -3.29 -41.89 0.47
N ALA A 255 -2.21 -42.64 0.24
CA ALA A 255 -0.85 -42.11 0.12
C ALA A 255 -0.46 -41.75 -1.33
N MET A 256 -1.36 -41.96 -2.31
CA MET A 256 -1.05 -41.78 -3.73
C MET A 256 -1.50 -40.40 -4.24
N THR A 257 -0.79 -39.90 -5.25
CA THR A 257 -1.14 -38.65 -5.95
C THR A 257 -1.39 -38.95 -7.42
N SER A 258 -2.53 -38.48 -7.94
CA SER A 258 -3.00 -38.78 -9.30
C SER A 258 -2.88 -40.29 -9.62
N PRO A 259 -3.47 -41.16 -8.79
CA PRO A 259 -3.30 -42.61 -8.93
C PRO A 259 -3.79 -43.10 -10.30
N ALA A 260 -3.14 -44.12 -10.83
CA ALA A 260 -3.52 -44.72 -12.11
C ALA A 260 -3.40 -46.24 -12.10
N LEU A 261 -4.18 -46.92 -12.93
CA LEU A 261 -4.14 -48.36 -13.15
C LEU A 261 -3.49 -48.68 -14.50
N LYS A 262 -2.59 -49.67 -14.53
CA LYS A 262 -2.18 -50.37 -15.75
C LYS A 262 -2.48 -51.85 -15.63
N VAL A 263 -2.98 -52.43 -16.71
CA VAL A 263 -3.30 -53.86 -16.80
C VAL A 263 -2.65 -54.43 -18.04
N ARG A 264 -1.91 -55.53 -17.91
CA ARG A 264 -1.47 -56.34 -19.05
C ARG A 264 -2.55 -57.38 -19.33
N GLN A 265 -3.03 -57.43 -20.57
CA GLN A 265 -4.13 -58.32 -20.94
C GLN A 265 -4.05 -58.80 -22.37
N THR A 266 -4.65 -59.96 -22.64
CA THR A 266 -4.93 -60.44 -23.99
C THR A 266 -6.32 -61.07 -24.07
N ALA A 267 -6.94 -61.01 -25.24
CA ALA A 267 -8.23 -61.63 -25.48
C ALA A 267 -8.28 -62.28 -26.87
N LYS A 268 -8.84 -63.49 -26.94
CA LYS A 268 -9.03 -64.26 -28.17
C LYS A 268 -10.48 -64.68 -28.35
N TYR A 269 -10.90 -64.85 -29.60
CA TYR A 269 -12.27 -65.23 -30.00
C TYR A 269 -13.32 -64.16 -29.68
N VAL A 270 -12.89 -62.89 -29.60
CA VAL A 270 -13.81 -61.76 -29.49
C VAL A 270 -14.48 -61.56 -30.86
N ASN A 271 -15.77 -61.85 -30.94
CA ASN A 271 -16.54 -61.75 -32.18
C ASN A 271 -17.17 -60.35 -32.38
N GLY A 272 -16.37 -59.30 -32.15
CA GLY A 272 -16.81 -57.91 -32.22
C GLY A 272 -17.61 -57.39 -31.02
N GLN A 273 -17.94 -58.26 -30.05
CA GLN A 273 -18.69 -57.91 -28.83
C GLN A 273 -17.74 -57.87 -27.63
N TRP A 274 -17.32 -56.66 -27.23
CA TRP A 274 -16.33 -56.44 -26.16
C TRP A 274 -16.93 -56.25 -24.78
N ASP A 275 -18.25 -56.07 -24.68
CA ASP A 275 -19.01 -55.91 -23.44
C ASP A 275 -18.98 -57.16 -22.54
N GLN A 276 -18.54 -58.31 -23.07
CA GLN A 276 -18.28 -59.53 -22.30
C GLN A 276 -17.11 -59.43 -21.32
N ILE A 277 -16.21 -58.46 -21.47
CA ILE A 277 -15.05 -58.28 -20.59
C ILE A 277 -14.88 -56.83 -20.19
N THR A 278 -14.86 -56.57 -18.88
CA THR A 278 -14.79 -55.21 -18.36
C THR A 278 -13.85 -55.12 -17.16
N ILE A 279 -13.14 -53.99 -17.07
CA ILE A 279 -12.31 -53.62 -15.93
C ILE A 279 -13.11 -52.64 -15.11
N ASN A 280 -13.34 -52.94 -13.84
CA ASN A 280 -14.25 -52.18 -12.99
C ASN A 280 -13.59 -51.79 -11.67
N ILE A 281 -14.00 -50.64 -11.12
CA ILE A 281 -13.56 -50.16 -9.82
C ILE A 281 -14.78 -50.08 -8.88
N SER A 282 -14.61 -50.58 -7.66
CA SER A 282 -15.57 -50.44 -6.57
C SER A 282 -14.89 -49.90 -5.32
N THR A 283 -15.63 -49.15 -4.51
CA THR A 283 -15.23 -48.70 -3.17
C THR A 283 -16.05 -49.34 -2.05
N ASP A 284 -17.12 -50.07 -2.39
CA ASP A 284 -18.13 -50.60 -1.48
C ASP A 284 -18.22 -52.14 -1.49
N PHE A 285 -17.37 -52.82 -2.27
CA PHE A 285 -17.28 -54.27 -2.25
C PHE A 285 -16.86 -54.80 -0.86
N ASP A 286 -17.66 -55.72 -0.32
CA ASP A 286 -17.53 -56.23 1.05
C ASP A 286 -16.66 -57.49 1.15
N GLY A 287 -16.15 -57.98 0.01
CA GLY A 287 -15.37 -59.22 -0.07
C GLY A 287 -16.19 -60.48 -0.33
N ASN A 288 -17.53 -60.41 -0.39
CA ASN A 288 -18.38 -61.60 -0.44
C ASN A 288 -19.08 -61.81 -1.79
N ASN A 289 -19.85 -60.82 -2.27
CA ASN A 289 -20.63 -60.96 -3.50
C ASN A 289 -20.47 -59.73 -4.41
N PRO A 290 -19.91 -59.88 -5.62
CA PRO A 290 -19.74 -58.76 -6.56
C PRO A 290 -21.07 -58.08 -6.92
N ALA A 291 -22.19 -58.80 -6.93
CA ALA A 291 -23.50 -58.26 -7.30
C ALA A 291 -24.12 -57.32 -6.25
N SER A 292 -23.60 -57.29 -5.02
CA SER A 292 -24.04 -56.34 -3.98
C SER A 292 -23.22 -55.04 -3.95
N ALA A 293 -22.19 -54.92 -4.78
CA ALA A 293 -21.33 -53.74 -4.85
C ALA A 293 -21.66 -52.87 -6.06
N THR A 294 -21.24 -51.61 -6.00
CA THR A 294 -21.34 -50.65 -7.09
C THR A 294 -20.04 -50.64 -7.89
N TRP A 295 -20.14 -50.81 -9.20
CA TRP A 295 -18.98 -50.91 -10.10
C TRP A 295 -18.96 -49.78 -11.12
N THR A 296 -17.83 -49.10 -11.23
CA THR A 296 -17.56 -48.14 -12.29
C THR A 296 -16.63 -48.76 -13.32
N THR A 297 -17.10 -48.92 -14.55
CA THR A 297 -16.30 -49.49 -15.64
C THR A 297 -15.29 -48.49 -16.19
N LEU A 298 -14.03 -48.90 -16.28
CA LEU A 298 -12.96 -48.17 -16.95
C LEU A 298 -12.96 -48.50 -18.45
N THR A 299 -12.62 -47.52 -19.29
CA THR A 299 -12.62 -47.67 -20.75
C THR A 299 -11.21 -47.51 -21.32
N PRO A 300 -10.38 -48.58 -21.32
CA PRO A 300 -9.06 -48.51 -21.92
C PRO A 300 -9.16 -48.28 -23.43
N THR A 301 -8.29 -47.43 -23.95
CA THR A 301 -8.10 -47.17 -25.38
C THR A 301 -7.16 -48.19 -26.00
N THR A 302 -6.15 -48.65 -25.26
CA THR A 302 -5.29 -49.76 -25.66
C THR A 302 -5.96 -51.09 -25.32
N LYS A 303 -6.43 -51.80 -26.35
CA LYS A 303 -7.16 -53.07 -26.22
C LYS A 303 -6.46 -54.22 -26.96
N PRO A 304 -6.61 -55.47 -26.52
CA PRO A 304 -6.17 -56.63 -27.30
C PRO A 304 -6.82 -56.67 -28.69
N THR A 305 -6.24 -57.43 -29.62
CA THR A 305 -6.79 -57.57 -30.98
C THR A 305 -8.13 -58.34 -30.99
N GLY A 306 -8.38 -59.15 -29.96
CA GLY A 306 -9.51 -60.05 -29.87
C GLY A 306 -9.35 -61.36 -30.66
N ARG A 307 -8.22 -61.54 -31.36
CA ARG A 307 -8.03 -62.63 -32.35
C ARG A 307 -6.86 -63.56 -32.05
N ASP A 308 -5.96 -63.15 -31.17
CA ASP A 308 -4.73 -63.85 -30.80
C ASP A 308 -4.48 -63.77 -29.29
N TYR A 309 -3.35 -64.34 -28.85
CA TYR A 309 -2.89 -64.29 -27.46
C TYR A 309 -1.75 -63.28 -27.30
N VAL A 310 -1.79 -62.15 -28.02
CA VAL A 310 -0.77 -61.11 -27.92
C VAL A 310 -1.15 -60.14 -26.81
N PHE A 311 -0.38 -60.18 -25.71
CA PHE A 311 -0.54 -59.26 -24.60
C PHE A 311 -0.31 -57.81 -25.02
N VAL A 312 -1.19 -56.94 -24.54
CA VAL A 312 -1.04 -55.49 -24.57
C VAL A 312 -1.12 -54.96 -23.14
N GLU A 313 -0.46 -53.85 -22.85
CA GLU A 313 -0.59 -53.14 -21.58
C GLU A 313 -1.44 -51.89 -21.83
N THR A 314 -2.40 -51.62 -20.94
CA THR A 314 -3.20 -50.39 -21.05
C THR A 314 -2.33 -49.14 -20.91
N GLU A 315 -2.83 -48.01 -21.39
CA GLU A 315 -2.39 -46.71 -20.90
C GLU A 315 -2.62 -46.57 -19.37
N ASN A 316 -2.14 -45.48 -18.78
CA ASN A 316 -2.44 -45.14 -17.39
C ASN A 316 -3.92 -44.78 -17.27
N LEU A 317 -4.75 -45.72 -16.82
CA LEU A 317 -6.17 -45.50 -16.59
C LEU A 317 -6.32 -44.65 -15.32
N ASP A 318 -6.97 -43.49 -15.44
CA ASP A 318 -7.08 -42.52 -14.35
C ASP A 318 -7.93 -43.07 -13.19
N LEU A 319 -7.35 -43.11 -11.99
CA LEU A 319 -8.04 -43.46 -10.75
C LEU A 319 -8.24 -42.24 -9.83
N SER A 320 -7.97 -41.01 -10.30
CA SER A 320 -7.99 -39.80 -9.48
C SER A 320 -9.34 -39.54 -8.79
N ALA A 321 -10.45 -40.01 -9.37
CA ALA A 321 -11.78 -39.94 -8.76
C ALA A 321 -11.88 -40.69 -7.41
N TRP A 322 -11.01 -41.68 -7.19
CA TRP A 322 -10.95 -42.49 -5.96
C TRP A 322 -9.72 -42.19 -5.09
N GLN A 323 -8.96 -41.13 -5.39
CA GLN A 323 -7.82 -40.74 -4.56
C GLN A 323 -8.28 -40.48 -3.11
N GLY A 324 -7.51 -40.97 -2.14
CA GLY A 324 -7.89 -40.87 -0.72
C GLY A 324 -8.76 -42.03 -0.21
N GLN A 325 -9.22 -42.93 -1.08
CA GLN A 325 -10.10 -44.05 -0.73
C GLN A 325 -9.40 -45.40 -0.87
N LYS A 326 -10.02 -46.45 -0.34
CA LYS A 326 -9.69 -47.84 -0.66
C LYS A 326 -10.56 -48.30 -1.81
N ILE A 327 -9.95 -48.98 -2.78
CA ILE A 327 -10.64 -49.49 -3.96
C ILE A 327 -10.45 -51.01 -4.11
N TYR A 328 -11.31 -51.59 -4.93
CA TYR A 328 -11.20 -52.95 -5.45
C TYR A 328 -11.23 -52.90 -6.97
N ILE A 329 -10.32 -53.63 -7.61
CA ILE A 329 -10.26 -53.78 -9.06
C ILE A 329 -10.94 -55.10 -9.42
N GLY A 330 -12.04 -55.03 -10.17
CA GLY A 330 -12.81 -56.18 -10.61
C GLY A 330 -12.70 -56.40 -12.11
N PHE A 331 -12.21 -57.56 -12.52
CA PHE A 331 -12.25 -58.04 -13.89
C PHE A 331 -13.51 -58.89 -14.05
N HIS A 332 -14.52 -58.35 -14.73
CA HIS A 332 -15.81 -58.99 -14.93
C HIS A 332 -15.88 -59.62 -16.32
N TYR A 333 -16.21 -60.90 -16.34
CA TYR A 333 -16.40 -61.70 -17.54
C TYR A 333 -17.86 -62.16 -17.62
N GLN A 334 -18.52 -61.91 -18.75
CA GLN A 334 -19.88 -62.37 -19.01
C GLN A 334 -20.01 -62.95 -20.41
N SER A 335 -20.37 -64.22 -20.54
CA SER A 335 -20.52 -64.88 -21.85
C SER A 335 -21.87 -65.53 -22.07
N ASN A 336 -22.09 -65.91 -23.32
CA ASN A 336 -23.21 -66.74 -23.76
C ASN A 336 -22.74 -67.68 -24.89
N LEU A 337 -23.68 -68.40 -25.52
CA LEU A 337 -23.37 -69.36 -26.59
C LEU A 337 -22.70 -68.72 -27.84
N ALA A 338 -22.97 -67.44 -28.11
CA ALA A 338 -22.47 -66.72 -29.29
C ALA A 338 -21.28 -65.80 -28.99
N ASN A 339 -21.13 -65.39 -27.73
CA ASN A 339 -20.10 -64.46 -27.28
C ASN A 339 -19.37 -65.04 -26.06
N ALA A 340 -18.25 -65.72 -26.28
CA ALA A 340 -17.48 -66.39 -25.24
C ALA A 340 -15.98 -66.36 -25.57
N ALA A 341 -15.39 -65.17 -25.47
CA ALA A 341 -13.96 -64.98 -25.64
C ALA A 341 -13.16 -65.71 -24.56
N THR A 342 -11.89 -65.94 -24.83
CA THR A 342 -10.90 -66.22 -23.78
C THR A 342 -10.24 -64.91 -23.40
N TRP A 343 -10.19 -64.59 -22.12
CA TRP A 343 -9.53 -63.40 -21.58
C TRP A 343 -8.46 -63.79 -20.57
N GLU A 344 -7.30 -63.18 -20.69
CA GLU A 344 -6.13 -63.44 -19.86
C GLU A 344 -5.61 -62.11 -19.30
N ILE A 345 -5.38 -62.07 -17.98
CA ILE A 345 -4.97 -60.90 -17.20
C ILE A 345 -3.65 -61.20 -16.52
N ASP A 346 -2.74 -60.25 -16.64
CA ASP A 346 -1.39 -60.30 -16.08
C ASP A 346 -0.95 -58.88 -15.63
N HIS A 347 0.09 -58.79 -14.80
CA HIS A 347 0.73 -57.54 -14.35
C HIS A 347 -0.26 -56.38 -14.10
N VAL A 348 -1.06 -56.50 -13.04
CA VAL A 348 -1.99 -55.46 -12.59
C VAL A 348 -1.22 -54.49 -11.70
N LYS A 349 -1.04 -53.24 -12.14
CA LYS A 349 -0.23 -52.24 -11.43
C LYS A 349 -1.07 -51.04 -11.05
N VAL A 350 -0.94 -50.60 -9.80
CA VAL A 350 -1.41 -49.28 -9.37
C VAL A 350 -0.21 -48.37 -9.20
N LEU A 351 -0.26 -47.24 -9.89
CA LEU A 351 0.82 -46.28 -10.00
C LEU A 351 0.47 -44.97 -9.26
N SER A 352 1.48 -44.25 -8.79
CA SER A 352 1.35 -42.88 -8.28
C SER A 352 2.28 -41.94 -9.03
N LEU A 353 1.82 -40.73 -9.31
CA LEU A 353 2.65 -39.68 -9.88
C LEU A 353 3.66 -39.20 -8.82
N GLY A 354 4.94 -39.18 -9.19
CA GLY A 354 6.02 -38.54 -8.46
C GLY A 354 6.54 -37.34 -9.26
N VAL A 355 6.93 -36.27 -8.55
CA VAL A 355 7.49 -35.07 -9.15
C VAL A 355 8.71 -34.64 -8.35
N THR A 356 9.81 -34.36 -9.04
CA THR A 356 11.04 -33.84 -8.45
C THR A 356 11.38 -32.49 -9.05
N ALA A 357 11.42 -31.46 -8.19
CA ALA A 357 11.84 -30.12 -8.58
C ALA A 357 13.26 -29.84 -8.05
N THR A 358 14.13 -29.30 -8.91
CA THR A 358 15.49 -28.87 -8.55
C THR A 358 15.58 -27.34 -8.59
N GLY A 359 16.54 -26.76 -7.85
CA GLY A 359 16.74 -25.30 -7.85
C GLY A 359 15.56 -24.50 -7.27
N VAL A 360 14.79 -25.10 -6.36
CA VAL A 360 13.66 -24.42 -5.72
C VAL A 360 14.19 -23.33 -4.77
N SER A 361 13.72 -22.11 -4.98
CA SER A 361 14.09 -20.93 -4.20
C SER A 361 12.84 -20.15 -3.79
N GLU A 362 12.85 -19.60 -2.57
CA GLU A 362 11.77 -18.73 -2.09
C GLU A 362 11.95 -17.32 -2.67
N GLN A 363 10.91 -16.86 -3.34
CA GLN A 363 10.77 -15.55 -3.99
C GLN A 363 9.75 -14.71 -3.23
N GLY A 364 9.87 -13.39 -3.33
CA GLY A 364 8.91 -12.42 -2.79
C GLY A 364 8.31 -11.58 -3.91
N ALA A 365 7.03 -11.23 -3.81
CA ALA A 365 6.38 -10.28 -4.71
C ALA A 365 5.28 -9.48 -4.01
N TYR A 366 5.15 -8.21 -4.39
CA TYR A 366 4.03 -7.38 -3.95
C TYR A 366 2.88 -7.45 -4.95
N TYR A 367 1.67 -7.64 -4.42
CA TYR A 367 0.43 -7.58 -5.17
C TYR A 367 -0.48 -6.50 -4.60
N GLN A 368 -1.20 -5.80 -5.47
CA GLN A 368 -2.23 -4.83 -5.09
C GLN A 368 -3.59 -5.26 -5.62
N TYR A 369 -4.62 -5.11 -4.80
CA TYR A 369 -5.99 -5.33 -5.20
C TYR A 369 -6.57 -4.11 -5.91
N SER A 370 -6.96 -4.28 -7.17
CA SER A 370 -7.53 -3.20 -8.00
C SER A 370 -8.98 -2.83 -7.65
N GLY A 371 -9.64 -3.60 -6.78
CA GLY A 371 -11.09 -3.58 -6.54
C GLY A 371 -11.82 -4.76 -7.17
N SER A 372 -11.20 -5.46 -8.13
CA SER A 372 -11.76 -6.68 -8.74
C SER A 372 -10.79 -7.86 -8.79
N LYS A 373 -9.48 -7.59 -8.90
CA LYS A 373 -8.42 -8.59 -8.97
C LYS A 373 -7.13 -8.11 -8.32
N TRP A 374 -6.35 -9.05 -7.80
CA TRP A 374 -4.97 -8.83 -7.40
C TRP A 374 -4.06 -8.75 -8.64
N ALA A 375 -3.10 -7.84 -8.65
CA ALA A 375 -2.13 -7.67 -9.72
C ALA A 375 -0.73 -7.37 -9.15
N PRO A 376 0.35 -7.83 -9.80
CA PRO A 376 1.71 -7.56 -9.32
C PRO A 376 2.03 -6.06 -9.41
N MET A 377 2.77 -5.55 -8.42
CA MET A 377 3.24 -4.18 -8.38
C MET A 377 4.60 -4.05 -9.05
N THR A 378 4.81 -2.99 -9.84
CA THR A 378 6.09 -2.72 -10.53
C THR A 378 6.96 -1.69 -9.82
N ASN A 379 6.37 -0.89 -8.94
CA ASN A 379 7.03 0.11 -8.09
C ASN A 379 7.38 -0.43 -6.70
N ALA A 380 7.26 -1.74 -6.50
CA ALA A 380 7.61 -2.43 -5.27
C ALA A 380 8.30 -3.75 -5.57
N TYR A 381 9.32 -4.08 -4.79
CA TYR A 381 10.09 -5.30 -4.91
C TYR A 381 10.29 -5.91 -3.53
N ALA A 382 10.15 -7.22 -3.42
CA ALA A 382 10.44 -7.94 -2.19
C ALA A 382 11.66 -8.82 -2.38
N LEU A 383 12.61 -8.74 -1.45
CA LEU A 383 13.83 -9.53 -1.54
C LEU A 383 13.53 -11.04 -1.48
N SER A 384 14.05 -11.76 -2.47
CA SER A 384 14.10 -13.22 -2.51
C SER A 384 15.26 -13.76 -1.65
N VAL A 385 15.25 -15.07 -1.40
CA VAL A 385 16.40 -15.75 -0.78
C VAL A 385 17.68 -15.54 -1.59
N ASP A 386 17.60 -15.62 -2.91
CA ASP A 386 18.76 -15.46 -3.79
C ASP A 386 19.32 -14.04 -3.74
N ASP A 387 18.47 -13.02 -3.59
CA ASP A 387 18.91 -11.63 -3.43
C ASP A 387 19.75 -11.46 -2.16
N TYR A 388 19.33 -12.06 -1.05
CA TYR A 388 20.12 -12.04 0.19
C TYR A 388 21.47 -12.73 0.02
N LEU A 389 21.48 -13.90 -0.61
CA LEU A 389 22.72 -14.66 -0.84
C LEU A 389 23.68 -13.90 -1.77
N ALA A 390 23.16 -13.24 -2.81
CA ALA A 390 23.94 -12.39 -3.70
C ALA A 390 24.58 -11.19 -2.99
N MET A 391 23.93 -10.68 -1.93
CA MET A 391 24.48 -9.64 -1.05
C MET A 391 25.41 -10.19 0.04
N GLY A 392 25.67 -11.51 0.07
CA GLY A 392 26.51 -12.15 1.10
C GLY A 392 25.80 -12.41 2.44
N ILE A 393 24.46 -12.31 2.47
CA ILE A 393 23.65 -12.39 3.69
C ILE A 393 23.09 -13.81 3.84
N THR A 394 23.84 -14.68 4.53
CA THR A 394 23.51 -16.11 4.68
C THR A 394 22.29 -16.40 5.54
N ASN A 395 21.95 -15.50 6.48
CA ASN A 395 20.78 -15.64 7.35
C ASN A 395 19.45 -15.30 6.65
N LYS A 396 19.49 -14.81 5.40
CA LYS A 396 18.29 -14.49 4.59
C LYS A 396 17.36 -13.45 5.25
N ASN A 397 17.95 -12.55 6.04
CA ASN A 397 17.30 -11.40 6.67
C ASN A 397 18.36 -10.34 7.01
N PHE A 398 17.93 -9.09 7.10
CA PHE A 398 18.72 -8.01 7.67
C PHE A 398 18.62 -8.00 9.20
N SER A 399 19.51 -7.26 9.86
CA SER A 399 19.50 -7.10 11.32
C SER A 399 20.15 -5.77 11.71
N SER A 400 20.25 -5.48 13.02
CA SER A 400 20.98 -4.30 13.48
C SER A 400 22.47 -4.31 13.12
N SER A 401 23.08 -5.49 13.00
CA SER A 401 24.48 -5.65 12.54
C SER A 401 24.61 -5.73 11.02
N MET A 402 23.51 -6.01 10.32
CA MET A 402 23.43 -6.11 8.86
C MET A 402 22.38 -5.12 8.38
N ALA A 403 22.68 -3.82 8.49
CA ALA A 403 21.70 -2.76 8.24
C ALA A 403 21.36 -2.65 6.73
N PRO A 404 20.06 -2.60 6.35
CA PRO A 404 19.65 -2.57 4.93
C PRO A 404 20.23 -1.38 4.16
N ALA A 405 20.40 -0.23 4.80
CA ALA A 405 20.98 0.97 4.20
C ALA A 405 22.39 0.75 3.61
N ASN A 406 23.13 -0.24 4.10
CA ASN A 406 24.48 -0.56 3.61
C ASN A 406 24.47 -1.41 2.33
N TYR A 407 23.33 -2.01 1.97
CA TYR A 407 23.23 -2.99 0.88
C TYR A 407 22.23 -2.58 -0.20
N LEU A 408 21.06 -2.10 0.21
CA LEU A 408 19.94 -1.86 -0.69
C LEU A 408 20.23 -0.83 -1.79
N PRO A 409 20.95 0.29 -1.58
CA PRO A 409 21.35 1.18 -2.67
C PRO A 409 22.12 0.48 -3.80
N GLN A 410 23.07 -0.40 -3.45
CA GLN A 410 23.88 -1.13 -4.42
C GLN A 410 23.07 -2.24 -5.10
N PHE A 411 22.26 -2.96 -4.32
CA PHE A 411 21.32 -3.94 -4.86
C PHE A 411 20.41 -3.30 -5.92
N LEU A 412 19.80 -2.15 -5.61
CA LEU A 412 18.92 -1.43 -6.51
C LEU A 412 19.64 -0.96 -7.78
N SER A 413 20.88 -0.50 -7.64
CA SER A 413 21.70 -0.07 -8.79
C SER A 413 22.03 -1.24 -9.73
N SER A 414 22.30 -2.43 -9.16
CA SER A 414 22.53 -3.66 -9.93
C SER A 414 21.26 -4.18 -10.60
N LYS A 415 20.13 -4.15 -9.87
CA LYS A 415 18.84 -4.66 -10.35
C LYS A 415 18.19 -3.75 -11.39
N TYR A 416 18.36 -2.43 -11.24
CA TYR A 416 17.78 -1.40 -12.11
C TYR A 416 18.86 -0.49 -12.69
N PRO A 417 19.73 -1.01 -13.58
CA PRO A 417 20.87 -0.26 -14.13
C PRO A 417 20.46 0.91 -15.03
N TYR A 418 19.19 0.97 -15.45
CA TYR A 418 18.63 2.01 -16.32
C TYR A 418 17.62 2.93 -15.61
N ALA A 419 17.65 2.98 -14.27
CA ALA A 419 16.80 3.88 -13.49
C ALA A 419 16.98 5.35 -13.92
N GLN A 420 15.88 6.09 -13.99
CA GLN A 420 15.85 7.51 -14.37
C GLN A 420 15.62 8.39 -13.13
N GLU A 421 16.03 9.66 -13.22
CA GLU A 421 15.86 10.64 -12.14
C GLU A 421 14.39 10.69 -11.66
N GLY A 422 14.19 10.65 -10.35
CA GLY A 422 12.87 10.64 -9.72
C GLY A 422 12.15 9.28 -9.71
N ASN A 423 12.73 8.22 -10.28
CA ASN A 423 12.20 6.86 -10.13
C ASN A 423 12.14 6.47 -8.64
N LYS A 424 11.05 5.80 -8.26
CA LYS A 424 10.78 5.38 -6.87
C LYS A 424 10.61 3.88 -6.81
N MET A 425 11.11 3.27 -5.73
CA MET A 425 10.96 1.85 -5.49
C MET A 425 10.73 1.59 -4.01
N MET A 426 9.72 0.77 -3.69
CA MET A 426 9.51 0.23 -2.35
C MET A 426 10.23 -1.12 -2.22
N ILE A 427 11.09 -1.30 -1.22
CA ILE A 427 11.84 -2.55 -1.02
C ILE A 427 11.40 -3.23 0.26
N GLY A 428 10.68 -4.34 0.13
CA GLY A 428 10.29 -5.23 1.22
C GLY A 428 11.38 -6.25 1.55
N TYR A 429 11.62 -6.47 2.85
CA TYR A 429 12.66 -7.37 3.33
C TYR A 429 12.32 -7.97 4.71
N LYS A 430 12.85 -9.16 4.99
CA LYS A 430 12.88 -9.78 6.32
C LYS A 430 13.92 -9.08 7.21
N TYR A 431 13.57 -8.81 8.46
CA TYR A 431 14.44 -8.20 9.47
C TYR A 431 14.39 -8.98 10.78
N TYR A 432 15.54 -9.44 11.27
CA TYR A 432 15.68 -10.07 12.57
C TYR A 432 16.01 -9.05 13.64
N SER A 433 15.13 -8.95 14.65
CA SER A 433 15.34 -8.12 15.82
C SER A 433 15.95 -8.94 16.96
N SER A 434 17.18 -8.62 17.36
CA SER A 434 17.85 -9.32 18.47
C SER A 434 17.19 -9.09 19.82
N SER A 435 16.48 -7.97 20.00
CA SER A 435 15.77 -7.65 21.24
C SER A 435 14.51 -8.50 21.43
N THR A 436 13.77 -8.75 20.35
CA THR A 436 12.52 -9.52 20.38
C THR A 436 12.71 -10.99 19.95
N LYS A 437 13.86 -11.32 19.35
CA LYS A 437 14.19 -12.63 18.78
C LYS A 437 13.20 -13.11 17.72
N THR A 438 12.58 -12.17 17.01
CA THR A 438 11.63 -12.46 15.92
C THR A 438 12.12 -11.90 14.60
N VAL A 439 11.67 -12.53 13.52
CA VAL A 439 11.78 -11.98 12.17
C VAL A 439 10.49 -11.25 11.85
N THR A 440 10.60 -9.98 11.47
CA THR A 440 9.50 -9.16 10.97
C THR A 440 9.72 -8.83 9.50
N TYR A 441 8.67 -8.36 8.84
CA TYR A 441 8.73 -7.87 7.47
C TYR A 441 8.70 -6.35 7.52
N LEU A 442 9.73 -5.75 6.93
CA LEU A 442 9.86 -4.30 6.84
C LEU A 442 9.96 -3.87 5.38
N ALA A 443 9.66 -2.61 5.10
CA ALA A 443 9.81 -2.02 3.78
C ALA A 443 10.49 -0.65 3.84
N ASP A 444 11.36 -0.35 2.87
CA ASP A 444 11.99 0.97 2.76
C ASP A 444 11.72 1.56 1.37
N ALA A 445 11.36 2.84 1.32
CA ALA A 445 11.22 3.57 0.06
C ALA A 445 12.56 4.16 -0.38
N TYR A 446 12.89 4.01 -1.66
CA TYR A 446 14.08 4.58 -2.29
C TYR A 446 13.68 5.44 -3.47
N THR A 447 14.43 6.52 -3.71
CA THR A 447 14.32 7.37 -4.90
C THR A 447 15.66 7.45 -5.60
N PHE A 448 15.65 7.31 -6.91
CA PHE A 448 16.82 7.52 -7.75
C PHE A 448 17.01 9.01 -7.98
N THR A 449 18.07 9.57 -7.39
CA THR A 449 18.41 10.98 -7.53
C THR A 449 19.90 11.16 -7.78
N SER A 450 20.27 12.09 -8.66
CA SER A 450 21.66 12.38 -9.02
C SER A 450 22.47 11.12 -9.37
N GLY A 451 21.85 10.19 -10.11
CA GLY A 451 22.49 8.94 -10.54
C GLY A 451 22.64 7.85 -9.47
N LYS A 452 21.99 7.99 -8.30
CA LYS A 452 22.09 7.02 -7.19
C LYS A 452 20.73 6.75 -6.54
N TRP A 453 20.51 5.50 -6.13
CA TRP A 453 19.39 5.16 -5.25
C TRP A 453 19.70 5.58 -3.82
N SER A 454 18.83 6.40 -3.24
CA SER A 454 18.92 6.84 -1.84
C SER A 454 17.62 6.48 -1.11
N LYS A 455 17.74 6.00 0.13
CA LYS A 455 16.57 5.79 0.99
C LYS A 455 15.88 7.14 1.18
N ASN A 456 14.56 7.17 1.05
CA ASN A 456 13.79 8.39 1.25
C ASN A 456 13.94 8.85 2.70
N ASN A 457 14.29 10.13 2.88
CA ASN A 457 14.47 10.71 4.21
C ASN A 457 13.12 10.85 4.91
N GLU A 458 13.04 10.35 6.14
CA GLU A 458 11.94 10.62 7.09
C GLU A 458 12.10 12.01 7.76
N THR A 459 13.18 12.71 7.40
CA THR A 459 13.57 14.02 7.92
C THR A 459 13.55 15.06 6.82
N ILE A 460 12.93 16.20 7.10
CA ILE A 460 13.02 17.42 6.31
C ILE A 460 13.52 18.57 7.19
N THR A 461 13.90 19.67 6.56
CA THR A 461 14.14 20.94 7.26
C THR A 461 12.90 21.82 7.10
N VAL A 462 12.40 22.35 8.22
CA VAL A 462 11.24 23.24 8.27
C VAL A 462 11.69 24.61 8.77
N THR A 463 11.10 25.68 8.25
CA THR A 463 11.31 27.05 8.71
C THR A 463 9.99 27.64 9.16
N ASP A 464 9.85 27.84 10.47
CA ASP A 464 8.65 28.42 11.09
C ASP A 464 8.91 29.84 11.61
N GLN A 465 7.90 30.69 11.62
CA GLN A 465 8.00 32.04 12.15
C GLN A 465 7.46 32.13 13.58
N PHE A 466 8.12 32.91 14.42
CA PHE A 466 7.69 33.28 15.76
C PHE A 466 7.69 34.81 15.88
N VAL A 467 6.71 35.35 16.60
CA VAL A 467 6.61 36.78 16.93
C VAL A 467 6.68 36.96 18.44
N ARG A 468 7.35 38.01 18.90
CA ARG A 468 7.30 38.41 20.30
C ARG A 468 6.07 39.28 20.52
N ALA A 469 5.14 38.82 21.35
CA ALA A 469 3.92 39.54 21.69
C ALA A 469 3.63 39.37 23.18
N ASN A 470 3.25 40.45 23.85
CA ASN A 470 2.99 40.47 25.30
C ASN A 470 4.17 39.89 26.12
N GLY A 471 5.40 40.20 25.72
CA GLY A 471 6.62 39.73 26.39
C GLY A 471 6.96 38.24 26.21
N VAL A 472 6.22 37.50 25.37
CA VAL A 472 6.47 36.08 25.08
C VAL A 472 6.65 35.83 23.58
N TRP A 473 7.50 34.86 23.23
CA TRP A 473 7.60 34.39 21.84
C TRP A 473 6.47 33.42 21.55
N VAL A 474 5.71 33.67 20.50
CA VAL A 474 4.56 32.86 20.10
C VAL A 474 4.75 32.48 18.63
N TYR A 475 4.40 31.23 18.29
CA TYR A 475 4.38 30.78 16.91
C TYR A 475 3.42 31.64 16.07
N ASN A 476 3.86 32.05 14.88
CA ASN A 476 3.11 32.92 13.98
C ASN A 476 2.98 32.24 12.60
N PRO A 477 1.82 31.63 12.30
CA PRO A 477 1.55 30.97 11.02
C PRO A 477 1.12 31.95 9.92
N SER A 478 1.36 33.26 10.06
CA SER A 478 1.00 34.23 9.01
C SER A 478 1.70 33.90 7.70
N VAL A 479 0.96 34.01 6.59
CA VAL A 479 1.41 33.60 5.27
C VAL A 479 1.54 34.82 4.35
N VAL A 480 2.62 34.89 3.58
CA VAL A 480 2.74 35.82 2.45
C VAL A 480 2.66 35.00 1.17
N LEU A 481 1.55 35.11 0.45
CA LEU A 481 1.32 34.42 -0.83
C LEU A 481 1.62 35.37 -1.98
N SER A 482 2.53 34.97 -2.85
CA SER A 482 2.82 35.71 -4.08
C SER A 482 2.09 35.09 -5.26
N LEU A 483 0.95 35.67 -5.65
CA LEU A 483 0.18 35.24 -6.82
C LEU A 483 0.74 35.95 -8.05
N VAL A 484 1.62 35.26 -8.77
CA VAL A 484 2.40 35.82 -9.88
C VAL A 484 1.60 35.77 -11.19
N PRO A 485 1.67 36.80 -12.07
CA PRO A 485 0.98 36.83 -13.35
C PRO A 485 1.69 35.98 -14.42
N VAL A 486 1.93 34.71 -14.11
CA VAL A 486 2.57 33.72 -14.99
C VAL A 486 1.55 32.64 -15.31
N LYS A 487 1.24 32.45 -16.59
CA LYS A 487 0.31 31.40 -17.03
C LYS A 487 0.73 30.02 -16.51
N ASN A 488 -0.24 29.23 -16.05
CA ASN A 488 -0.04 27.87 -15.53
C ASN A 488 0.84 27.77 -14.26
N ASP A 489 1.12 28.87 -13.55
CA ASP A 489 1.73 28.78 -12.22
C ASP A 489 0.78 27.99 -11.29
N PRO A 490 1.21 26.86 -10.68
CA PRO A 490 0.30 25.98 -9.96
C PRO A 490 -0.41 26.66 -8.77
N ILE A 491 0.29 27.54 -8.06
CA ILE A 491 -0.26 28.23 -6.88
C ILE A 491 -1.24 29.30 -7.33
N SER A 492 -0.82 30.21 -8.20
CA SER A 492 -1.63 31.34 -8.65
C SER A 492 -2.89 30.85 -9.37
N THR A 493 -2.74 29.85 -10.25
CA THR A 493 -3.87 29.25 -10.98
C THR A 493 -4.90 28.66 -10.03
N ALA A 494 -4.46 27.94 -8.98
CA ALA A 494 -5.39 27.34 -8.02
C ALA A 494 -6.20 28.39 -7.24
N TYR A 495 -5.55 29.45 -6.75
CA TYR A 495 -6.22 30.53 -6.03
C TYR A 495 -7.22 31.30 -6.91
N TYR A 496 -6.81 31.67 -8.12
CA TYR A 496 -7.70 32.38 -9.04
C TYR A 496 -8.81 31.49 -9.61
N GLN A 497 -8.59 30.18 -9.72
CA GLN A 497 -9.65 29.24 -10.08
C GLN A 497 -10.66 29.10 -8.95
N ALA A 498 -10.22 29.01 -7.70
CA ALA A 498 -11.13 29.01 -6.54
C ALA A 498 -11.98 30.29 -6.46
N ALA A 499 -11.38 31.45 -6.78
CA ALA A 499 -12.11 32.72 -6.93
C ALA A 499 -13.16 32.65 -8.05
N THR A 500 -12.76 32.17 -9.23
CA THR A 500 -13.65 32.03 -10.40
C THR A 500 -14.82 31.08 -10.13
N ASP A 501 -14.54 29.93 -9.52
CA ASP A 501 -15.54 28.93 -9.17
C ASP A 501 -16.51 29.46 -8.11
N TRP A 502 -16.02 30.22 -7.12
CA TRP A 502 -16.90 30.86 -6.15
C TRP A 502 -17.88 31.85 -6.81
N VAL A 503 -17.41 32.67 -7.76
CA VAL A 503 -18.29 33.58 -8.52
C VAL A 503 -19.30 32.81 -9.35
N TRP A 504 -18.88 31.72 -10.00
CA TRP A 504 -19.78 30.84 -10.74
C TRP A 504 -20.91 30.32 -9.84
N GLU A 505 -20.54 29.69 -8.74
CA GLU A 505 -21.49 29.01 -7.85
C GLU A 505 -22.40 30.00 -7.11
N ASN A 506 -21.84 31.11 -6.60
CA ASN A 506 -22.54 31.99 -5.65
C ASN A 506 -23.13 33.24 -6.29
N ILE A 507 -22.62 33.68 -7.44
CA ILE A 507 -23.14 34.87 -8.14
C ILE A 507 -23.91 34.43 -9.38
N ASP A 508 -23.24 33.82 -10.36
CA ASP A 508 -23.87 33.48 -11.64
C ASP A 508 -25.01 32.47 -11.43
N GLN A 509 -24.75 31.34 -10.75
CA GLN A 509 -25.77 30.33 -10.52
C GLN A 509 -26.77 30.75 -9.45
N ALA A 510 -26.31 31.01 -8.23
CA ALA A 510 -27.20 31.18 -7.09
C ALA A 510 -27.98 32.51 -7.08
N GLN A 511 -27.36 33.62 -7.53
CA GLN A 511 -28.02 34.93 -7.50
C GLN A 511 -28.66 35.30 -8.84
N LEU A 512 -28.00 35.00 -9.96
CA LEU A 512 -28.50 35.36 -11.29
C LEU A 512 -29.30 34.25 -11.98
N GLY A 513 -29.26 33.01 -11.47
CA GLY A 513 -29.98 31.87 -12.07
C GLY A 513 -29.38 31.41 -13.41
N ILE A 514 -28.11 31.70 -13.67
CA ILE A 514 -27.44 31.40 -14.93
C ILE A 514 -27.05 29.92 -14.95
N SER A 515 -27.44 29.22 -16.03
CA SER A 515 -27.21 27.77 -16.17
C SER A 515 -25.97 27.41 -17.00
N ALA A 516 -25.36 28.35 -17.73
CA ALA A 516 -24.17 28.10 -18.54
C ALA A 516 -23.11 29.22 -18.40
N LYS A 517 -21.84 28.82 -18.20
CA LYS A 517 -20.69 29.72 -18.17
C LYS A 517 -20.59 30.52 -19.48
N GLY A 518 -20.21 31.78 -19.40
CA GLY A 518 -20.18 32.73 -20.52
C GLY A 518 -21.45 33.56 -20.69
N GLN A 519 -22.53 33.23 -19.97
CA GLN A 519 -23.77 34.04 -19.94
C GLN A 519 -23.79 35.07 -18.78
N GLY A 520 -22.90 34.91 -17.80
CA GLY A 520 -22.77 35.75 -16.62
C GLY A 520 -21.39 36.38 -16.50
N TYR A 521 -20.97 36.65 -15.26
CA TYR A 521 -19.66 37.22 -14.99
C TYR A 521 -18.51 36.24 -15.29
N VAL A 522 -18.75 34.93 -15.23
CA VAL A 522 -17.75 33.90 -15.53
C VAL A 522 -17.71 33.65 -17.03
N SER A 523 -16.50 33.71 -17.60
CA SER A 523 -16.25 33.44 -19.03
C SER A 523 -16.66 32.02 -19.45
N SER A 524 -16.89 31.82 -20.75
CA SER A 524 -17.25 30.49 -21.31
C SER A 524 -16.19 29.41 -21.08
N TYR A 525 -14.93 29.81 -20.90
CA TYR A 525 -13.82 28.91 -20.57
C TYR A 525 -13.80 28.51 -19.08
N GLY A 526 -14.51 29.24 -18.22
CA GLY A 526 -14.66 28.92 -16.80
C GLY A 526 -13.43 29.15 -15.93
N ASN A 527 -12.44 29.88 -16.43
CA ASN A 527 -11.16 30.16 -15.78
C ASN A 527 -10.83 31.67 -15.70
N ASN A 528 -11.82 32.51 -15.99
CA ASN A 528 -11.77 33.96 -15.79
C ASN A 528 -13.17 34.42 -15.39
N GLU A 529 -13.25 35.41 -14.50
CA GLU A 529 -14.48 36.09 -14.12
C GLU A 529 -14.27 37.60 -14.06
N LEU A 530 -15.30 38.37 -14.42
CA LEU A 530 -15.25 39.84 -14.43
C LEU A 530 -16.14 40.48 -13.36
N TYR A 531 -16.69 39.71 -12.42
CA TYR A 531 -17.40 40.22 -11.24
C TYR A 531 -16.43 40.96 -10.30
N ALA A 532 -15.28 40.34 -10.03
CA ALA A 532 -14.14 40.88 -9.30
C ALA A 532 -12.86 40.98 -10.18
N GLY A 533 -12.87 40.41 -11.39
CA GLY A 533 -11.80 40.54 -12.37
C GLY A 533 -10.74 39.43 -12.32
N THR A 534 -10.90 38.40 -11.48
CA THR A 534 -9.91 37.35 -11.30
C THR A 534 -9.77 36.43 -12.51
N SER A 535 -8.52 36.07 -12.83
CA SER A 535 -8.19 35.22 -13.97
C SER A 535 -7.23 34.10 -13.55
N ALA A 536 -7.68 32.85 -13.63
CA ALA A 536 -6.81 31.68 -13.48
C ALA A 536 -5.99 31.39 -14.73
N TYR A 537 -6.38 31.94 -15.88
CA TYR A 537 -5.63 31.78 -17.12
C TYR A 537 -4.42 32.71 -17.19
N TYR A 538 -4.60 33.99 -16.85
CA TYR A 538 -3.53 35.00 -16.85
C TYR A 538 -2.86 35.16 -15.49
N ASN A 539 -3.45 34.61 -14.43
CA ASN A 539 -3.00 34.73 -13.04
C ASN A 539 -2.88 36.19 -12.59
N ASN A 540 -3.89 36.99 -12.95
CA ASN A 540 -3.99 38.39 -12.60
C ASN A 540 -5.45 38.79 -12.30
N ILE A 541 -5.65 40.08 -12.04
CA ILE A 541 -6.94 40.69 -11.77
C ILE A 541 -7.18 41.78 -12.83
N ASP A 542 -8.05 41.53 -13.79
CA ASP A 542 -8.46 42.47 -14.84
C ASP A 542 -9.44 43.51 -14.28
N MET A 543 -8.97 44.74 -14.11
CA MET A 543 -9.75 45.87 -13.57
C MET A 543 -10.26 46.82 -14.65
N ARG A 544 -10.29 46.39 -15.93
CA ARG A 544 -10.78 47.22 -17.04
C ARG A 544 -12.31 47.23 -17.10
N PRO A 545 -12.98 48.38 -16.95
CA PRO A 545 -14.44 48.46 -17.05
C PRO A 545 -15.00 47.98 -18.40
N SER A 546 -14.27 48.23 -19.49
CA SER A 546 -14.65 47.78 -20.83
C SER A 546 -14.69 46.25 -20.95
N ALA A 547 -13.74 45.54 -20.33
CA ALA A 547 -13.73 44.07 -20.30
C ALA A 547 -14.91 43.53 -19.47
N ALA A 548 -15.18 44.14 -18.32
CA ALA A 548 -16.28 43.73 -17.45
C ALA A 548 -17.65 43.88 -18.13
N ARG A 549 -17.90 45.01 -18.81
CA ARG A 549 -19.12 45.22 -19.61
C ARG A 549 -19.22 44.27 -20.79
N THR A 550 -18.10 43.94 -21.41
CA THR A 550 -18.08 42.97 -22.53
C THR A 550 -18.48 41.58 -22.04
N GLN A 551 -18.04 41.19 -20.84
CA GLN A 551 -18.40 39.90 -20.25
C GLN A 551 -19.86 39.85 -19.80
N TYR A 552 -20.34 40.87 -19.07
CA TYR A 552 -21.72 40.91 -18.59
C TYR A 552 -22.26 42.35 -18.44
N ALA A 553 -22.79 42.91 -19.53
CA ALA A 553 -23.24 44.30 -19.58
C ALA A 553 -24.33 44.65 -18.54
N ALA A 554 -25.28 43.74 -18.30
CA ALA A 554 -26.40 43.96 -17.38
C ALA A 554 -25.93 44.17 -15.92
N GLY A 555 -24.78 43.62 -15.53
CA GLY A 555 -24.20 43.82 -14.20
C GLY A 555 -23.67 45.23 -13.92
N TYR A 556 -23.55 46.07 -14.95
CA TYR A 556 -22.90 47.38 -14.90
C TYR A 556 -23.70 48.49 -15.59
N GLU A 557 -24.98 48.27 -15.89
CA GLU A 557 -25.82 49.23 -16.59
C GLU A 557 -25.90 50.57 -15.84
N GLY A 558 -25.76 51.68 -16.58
CA GLY A 558 -25.81 53.05 -16.02
C GLY A 558 -24.63 53.46 -15.13
N LYS A 559 -23.64 52.58 -14.91
CA LYS A 559 -22.43 52.93 -14.13
C LYS A 559 -21.41 53.65 -14.99
N SER A 560 -20.66 54.59 -14.40
CA SER A 560 -19.42 55.12 -14.95
C SER A 560 -18.26 54.12 -14.79
N ASP A 561 -17.17 54.32 -15.51
CA ASP A 561 -15.99 53.46 -15.41
C ASP A 561 -15.37 53.45 -14.00
N ALA A 562 -15.37 54.60 -13.32
CA ALA A 562 -14.92 54.70 -11.93
C ALA A 562 -15.81 53.88 -10.98
N GLU A 563 -17.13 53.92 -11.17
CA GLU A 563 -18.07 53.11 -10.38
C GLU A 563 -17.89 51.62 -10.64
N VAL A 564 -17.67 51.20 -11.90
CA VAL A 564 -17.39 49.80 -12.24
C VAL A 564 -16.13 49.31 -11.54
N THR A 565 -15.01 50.04 -11.65
CA THR A 565 -13.76 49.66 -10.97
C THR A 565 -13.92 49.64 -9.46
N THR A 566 -14.69 50.55 -8.87
CA THR A 566 -14.99 50.58 -7.43
C THR A 566 -15.74 49.32 -7.01
N MET A 567 -16.82 48.98 -7.73
CA MET A 567 -17.61 47.78 -7.47
C MET A 567 -16.78 46.50 -7.62
N MET A 568 -15.96 46.39 -8.66
CA MET A 568 -15.07 45.23 -8.86
C MET A 568 -14.05 45.12 -7.72
N THR A 569 -13.49 46.24 -7.26
CA THR A 569 -12.53 46.27 -6.15
C THR A 569 -13.17 45.86 -4.82
N GLU A 570 -14.40 46.30 -4.55
CA GLU A 570 -15.14 45.87 -3.35
C GLU A 570 -15.44 44.37 -3.39
N ARG A 571 -15.91 43.87 -4.53
CA ARG A 571 -16.20 42.44 -4.75
C ARG A 571 -14.95 41.58 -4.65
N LEU A 572 -13.81 42.07 -5.13
CA LEU A 572 -12.52 41.39 -5.03
C LEU A 572 -12.17 41.04 -3.59
N ARG A 573 -12.48 41.92 -2.63
CA ARG A 573 -12.22 41.66 -1.20
C ARG A 573 -12.92 40.38 -0.74
N THR A 574 -14.21 40.25 -1.07
CA THR A 574 -15.04 39.09 -0.72
C THR A 574 -14.63 37.84 -1.49
N VAL A 575 -14.44 37.96 -2.81
CA VAL A 575 -14.07 36.82 -3.66
C VAL A 575 -12.74 36.20 -3.22
N MET A 576 -11.73 37.03 -2.93
CA MET A 576 -10.43 36.53 -2.48
C MET A 576 -10.47 35.99 -1.04
N ALA A 577 -11.35 36.49 -0.17
CA ALA A 577 -11.58 35.87 1.15
C ALA A 577 -12.13 34.45 1.01
N HIS A 578 -13.06 34.22 0.08
CA HIS A 578 -13.59 32.88 -0.18
C HIS A 578 -12.59 31.96 -0.87
N ALA A 579 -11.76 32.49 -1.77
CA ALA A 579 -10.62 31.74 -2.31
C ALA A 579 -9.67 31.31 -1.17
N LEU A 580 -9.33 32.21 -0.24
CA LEU A 580 -8.54 31.89 0.94
C LEU A 580 -9.20 30.81 1.80
N THR A 581 -10.50 30.91 2.11
CA THR A 581 -11.27 29.89 2.85
C THR A 581 -11.19 28.52 2.18
N LYS A 582 -11.37 28.47 0.86
CA LYS A 582 -11.33 27.21 0.10
C LYS A 582 -9.93 26.59 0.12
N MET A 583 -8.91 27.42 -0.03
CA MET A 583 -7.52 26.97 -0.17
C MET A 583 -6.84 26.70 1.17
N ASN A 584 -7.34 27.26 2.28
CA ASN A 584 -6.72 27.18 3.60
C ASN A 584 -7.79 26.88 4.69
N PRO A 585 -8.50 25.74 4.60
CA PRO A 585 -9.61 25.43 5.52
C PRO A 585 -9.16 25.21 6.97
N ASP A 586 -7.88 24.93 7.19
CA ASP A 586 -7.30 24.66 8.51
C ASP A 586 -6.62 25.88 9.14
N ALA A 587 -6.63 27.05 8.48
CA ALA A 587 -6.11 28.27 9.09
C ALA A 587 -6.95 28.65 10.32
N GLU A 588 -6.31 28.92 11.46
CA GLU A 588 -6.99 29.20 12.73
C GLU A 588 -6.32 30.38 13.47
N PRO A 589 -7.08 31.24 14.17
CA PRO A 589 -6.48 32.29 15.00
C PRO A 589 -5.61 31.71 16.11
N ILE A 590 -4.59 32.47 16.53
CA ILE A 590 -3.76 32.16 17.69
C ILE A 590 -3.95 33.27 18.73
N GLU A 591 -4.20 32.88 19.98
CA GLU A 591 -4.36 33.84 21.08
C GLU A 591 -3.11 34.73 21.21
N GLY A 592 -3.32 36.05 21.24
CA GLY A 592 -2.24 37.03 21.36
C GLY A 592 -1.43 37.29 20.08
N VAL A 593 -1.73 36.62 18.96
CA VAL A 593 -1.05 36.82 17.67
C VAL A 593 -2.06 37.13 16.59
N GLU A 594 -1.85 38.24 15.88
CA GLU A 594 -2.62 38.52 14.67
C GLU A 594 -2.12 37.63 13.52
N VAL A 595 -2.86 36.57 13.23
CA VAL A 595 -2.59 35.67 12.10
C VAL A 595 -3.15 36.29 10.81
N THR A 596 -2.28 36.57 9.85
CA THR A 596 -2.65 37.21 8.58
C THR A 596 -2.23 36.41 7.36
N TYR A 597 -3.01 36.57 6.28
CA TYR A 597 -2.65 36.15 4.93
C TYR A 597 -2.47 37.40 4.08
N THR A 598 -1.23 37.65 3.67
CA THR A 598 -0.88 38.74 2.77
C THR A 598 -0.76 38.20 1.35
N LEU A 599 -1.72 38.54 0.50
CA LEU A 599 -1.70 38.23 -0.93
C LEU A 599 -0.96 39.35 -1.68
N LYS A 600 0.08 39.01 -2.43
CA LYS A 600 0.65 39.88 -3.46
C LYS A 600 -0.01 39.50 -4.79
N VAL A 601 -0.71 40.45 -5.40
CA VAL A 601 -1.53 40.24 -6.60
C VAL A 601 -1.17 41.20 -7.73
N ALA A 602 -1.37 40.77 -8.97
CA ALA A 602 -1.18 41.62 -10.15
C ALA A 602 -2.52 42.21 -10.62
N ILE A 603 -2.65 43.54 -10.61
CA ILE A 603 -3.82 44.25 -11.13
C ILE A 603 -3.51 44.72 -12.55
N TYR A 604 -4.27 44.24 -13.51
CA TYR A 604 -4.18 44.55 -14.93
C TYR A 604 -5.20 45.64 -15.30
N THR A 605 -4.71 46.78 -15.78
CA THR A 605 -5.54 47.93 -16.22
C THR A 605 -5.44 48.21 -17.72
N GLY A 606 -4.88 47.27 -18.50
CA GLY A 606 -4.60 47.43 -19.92
C GLY A 606 -3.11 47.40 -20.27
N ASN A 607 -2.25 47.67 -19.29
CA ASN A 607 -0.80 47.56 -19.42
C ASN A 607 -0.31 46.19 -18.94
N SER A 608 0.61 45.57 -19.67
CA SER A 608 1.18 44.28 -19.30
C SER A 608 1.74 44.30 -17.86
N VAL A 609 1.38 43.28 -17.07
CA VAL A 609 1.87 43.07 -15.70
C VAL A 609 2.74 41.82 -15.67
N THR A 610 3.98 41.95 -15.21
CA THR A 610 4.95 40.84 -15.15
C THR A 610 5.29 40.43 -13.71
N ALA A 611 4.75 41.15 -12.72
CA ALA A 611 4.94 40.88 -11.30
C ALA A 611 3.70 41.32 -10.51
N PRO A 612 3.51 40.85 -9.27
CA PRO A 612 2.53 41.42 -8.36
C PRO A 612 2.73 42.94 -8.21
N THR A 613 1.62 43.67 -8.24
CA THR A 613 1.58 45.15 -8.21
C THR A 613 0.95 45.69 -6.92
N HIS A 614 0.16 44.86 -6.22
CA HIS A 614 -0.61 45.27 -5.05
C HIS A 614 -0.56 44.19 -3.98
N THR A 615 -0.79 44.58 -2.72
CA THR A 615 -1.02 43.68 -1.60
C THR A 615 -2.45 43.75 -1.10
N MET A 616 -2.99 42.61 -0.67
CA MET A 616 -4.24 42.51 0.08
C MET A 616 -3.97 41.71 1.35
N VAL A 617 -4.45 42.18 2.49
CA VAL A 617 -4.22 41.52 3.79
C VAL A 617 -5.55 41.05 4.36
N TYR A 618 -5.58 39.79 4.79
CA TYR A 618 -6.70 39.17 5.46
C TYR A 618 -6.29 38.66 6.82
N LYS A 619 -7.14 38.84 7.83
CA LYS A 619 -6.97 38.30 9.17
C LYS A 619 -7.75 37.00 9.29
N VAL A 620 -7.17 36.02 9.96
CA VAL A 620 -7.88 34.79 10.33
C VAL A 620 -8.70 35.07 11.58
N ILE A 621 -10.03 34.97 11.48
CA ILE A 621 -10.97 35.30 12.57
C ILE A 621 -11.66 34.07 13.18
N GLY A 622 -11.48 32.91 12.55
CA GLY A 622 -12.00 31.61 12.96
C GLY A 622 -11.44 30.54 12.03
N LYS A 623 -11.70 29.27 12.33
CA LYS A 623 -11.19 28.17 11.51
C LYS A 623 -11.65 28.29 10.04
N GLY A 624 -10.70 28.48 9.12
CA GLY A 624 -10.93 28.70 7.69
C GLY A 624 -11.63 30.02 7.34
N GLN A 625 -11.74 30.96 8.29
CA GLN A 625 -12.49 32.21 8.11
C GLN A 625 -11.55 33.40 8.03
N PHE A 626 -11.72 34.19 6.96
CA PHE A 626 -10.84 35.31 6.62
C PHE A 626 -11.64 36.61 6.57
N GLU A 627 -11.17 37.61 7.31
CA GLU A 627 -11.70 38.97 7.30
C GLU A 627 -10.72 39.89 6.56
N TRP A 628 -11.21 40.74 5.66
CA TRP A 628 -10.38 41.71 4.97
C TRP A 628 -9.87 42.78 5.96
N VAL A 629 -8.57 43.08 5.91
CA VAL A 629 -7.93 44.08 6.76
C VAL A 629 -7.52 45.32 5.96
N SER A 630 -6.83 45.11 4.84
CA SER A 630 -6.34 46.22 4.01
C SER A 630 -6.09 45.82 2.55
N GLY A 631 -5.98 46.83 1.69
CA GLY A 631 -5.70 46.69 0.26
C GLY A 631 -6.94 46.48 -0.63
N PRO A 632 -6.76 46.35 -1.96
CA PRO A 632 -5.47 46.29 -2.65
C PRO A 632 -4.67 47.60 -2.51
N THR A 633 -3.46 47.51 -1.97
CA THR A 633 -2.52 48.64 -1.78
C THR A 633 -1.34 48.46 -2.72
N ALA A 634 -0.96 49.49 -3.47
CA ALA A 634 0.17 49.38 -4.40
C ALA A 634 1.46 48.99 -3.66
N ILE A 635 2.21 48.05 -4.22
CA ILE A 635 3.55 47.69 -3.76
C ILE A 635 4.49 48.81 -4.21
N GLN A 636 5.20 49.43 -3.26
CA GLN A 636 6.22 50.45 -3.53
C GLN A 636 7.55 49.83 -3.99
#